data_AF-A0A6J0X434-F1
#
_entry.id   AF-A0A6J0X434-F1
#
_cell.length_a   1.000
_cell.length_b   1.000
_cell.length_c   1.000
_cell.angle_alpha   90.00
_cell.angle_beta   90.00
_cell.angle_gamma   90.00
#
_symmetry.space_group_name_H-M   'P 1'
#
loop_
_entity.id
_entity.type
_entity.pdbx_description
1 polymer ?
#
loop_
_entity_poly.entity_id
_entity_poly.type
_entity_poly.pdbx_seq_one_letter_code
_entity_poly.pdbx_strand_id
1 'polypeptide(L)'
;MELRPYQWEVIMPALEGKNIIIWLPTGSGKTRAAAYVAKRHLETVDGAKVVVLVNRVHLVSQHCEEFSRMLERRWTITTLSGNMGPRAGFGHVARRHDLLICTAELLQKALASPEEEEHVELNAFSLLVVDECHHTHKDTVYNIILSRYLELKLQRTRPLPQVLGLTASPGTGGASTLEGAIDHVLQLCANLDTWCIMSPQNHRPQLQEHSHQPCKQYDLCYRHTQDPFGDMLKKLMDQIHDHLEMPELRRDFGTQTYEQQVVELSQDAAEAGLLDRRVYALHLRRYNDALLIHDTVRAVDALDTLRDFYNRERATKTRILHAERWLLALFDDHENELTRLATSSPENPKLEVLEAILLKQFRSPDRPRGIIFTRTRQSAHSLLLWLQQQPGLQTVDIRPQVLIGAGNNSQKTQLIQMTQRDQQEVIQKFRTGTLNLLVATSVAEEGLDIPQCNVVVRYGLLTNEISMVQARGRARASQSTYSFVAAQGSRELRRELTNEALETLMERAVAAVQAMDQAEYQAKRAALVKRAVQAAQRESRQRKFLAEQVQLLCINCVVSVGYGSDLRKVEGTHHVNVNPNFSIYYNISEQPVVIDRDFKDWRPGGAISCRNCGEAWGLQIIYKSVKLPVLKVGSMLLETPQGRVRAKKWSRVPFTVPDFDYVQCAEGLAGLSLD
;
A
#
# COMPACT_ATOMS: atom_id res chain seq x y z
N MET A 1 7.24 -32.45 -12.65
CA MET A 1 7.06 -31.26 -13.52
C MET A 1 8.44 -30.64 -13.71
N GLU A 2 8.89 -30.43 -14.94
CA GLU A 2 10.28 -30.01 -15.21
C GLU A 2 10.45 -28.49 -15.26
N LEU A 3 11.62 -28.03 -14.81
CA LEU A 3 12.06 -26.64 -14.98
C LEU A 3 12.54 -26.41 -16.41
N ARG A 4 12.33 -25.19 -16.92
CA ARG A 4 12.89 -24.76 -18.20
C ARG A 4 14.40 -24.50 -18.06
N PRO A 5 15.19 -24.63 -19.13
CA PRO A 5 16.64 -24.35 -19.09
C PRO A 5 17.03 -22.99 -18.50
N TYR A 6 16.33 -21.90 -18.84
CA TYR A 6 16.60 -20.59 -18.20
C TYR A 6 16.24 -20.54 -16.71
N GLN A 7 15.32 -21.39 -16.24
CA GLN A 7 14.99 -21.50 -14.82
C GLN A 7 16.08 -22.29 -14.08
N TRP A 8 16.62 -23.33 -14.71
CA TRP A 8 17.80 -24.05 -14.22
C TRP A 8 19.00 -23.14 -14.07
N GLU A 9 19.31 -22.34 -15.10
CA GLU A 9 20.45 -21.41 -15.10
C GLU A 9 20.46 -20.48 -13.88
N VAL A 10 19.31 -19.88 -13.55
CA VAL A 10 19.24 -18.87 -12.48
C VAL A 10 19.23 -19.44 -11.07
N ILE A 11 18.92 -20.73 -10.89
CA ILE A 11 18.85 -21.34 -9.55
C ILE A 11 20.14 -22.03 -9.10
N MET A 12 21.10 -22.27 -10.00
CA MET A 12 22.29 -23.08 -9.68
C MET A 12 23.01 -22.61 -8.41
N PRO A 13 23.31 -21.32 -8.20
CA PRO A 13 23.98 -20.90 -6.97
C PRO A 13 23.10 -21.05 -5.72
N ALA A 14 21.77 -20.98 -5.85
CA ALA A 14 20.87 -21.26 -4.73
C ALA A 14 20.91 -22.75 -4.34
N LEU A 15 21.04 -23.65 -5.31
CA LEU A 15 21.22 -25.08 -5.02
C LEU A 15 22.56 -25.37 -4.30
N GLU A 16 23.55 -24.50 -4.46
CA GLU A 16 24.83 -24.52 -3.74
C GLU A 16 24.77 -23.80 -2.37
N GLY A 17 23.59 -23.39 -1.92
CA GLY A 17 23.40 -22.70 -0.63
C GLY A 17 23.78 -21.22 -0.63
N LYS A 18 23.96 -20.58 -1.79
CA LYS A 18 24.24 -19.13 -1.87
C LYS A 18 22.95 -18.31 -1.76
N ASN A 19 23.03 -17.17 -1.09
CA ASN A 19 21.95 -16.18 -1.08
C ASN A 19 21.88 -15.49 -2.44
N ILE A 20 20.75 -15.52 -3.13
CA ILE A 20 20.64 -14.90 -4.46
C ILE A 20 19.33 -14.11 -4.61
N ILE A 21 19.31 -13.23 -5.59
CA ILE A 21 18.07 -12.67 -6.14
C ILE A 21 17.85 -13.26 -7.52
N ILE A 22 16.74 -13.96 -7.73
CA ILE A 22 16.30 -14.38 -9.06
C ILE A 22 15.59 -13.20 -9.73
N TRP A 23 16.21 -12.69 -10.79
CA TRP A 23 15.64 -11.67 -11.64
C TRP A 23 15.17 -12.28 -12.97
N LEU A 24 13.85 -12.44 -13.07
CA LEU A 24 13.18 -12.95 -14.27
C LEU A 24 11.91 -12.14 -14.55
N PRO A 25 11.52 -11.95 -15.82
CA PRO A 25 10.28 -11.26 -16.15
C PRO A 25 9.03 -11.86 -15.48
N THR A 26 7.97 -11.05 -15.44
CA THR A 26 6.64 -11.50 -15.00
C THR A 26 6.15 -12.63 -15.90
N GLY A 27 5.57 -13.68 -15.32
CA GLY A 27 5.08 -14.84 -16.08
C GLY A 27 6.14 -15.89 -16.44
N SER A 28 7.44 -15.62 -16.25
CA SER A 28 8.52 -16.57 -16.56
C SER A 28 8.66 -17.73 -15.55
N GLY A 29 7.77 -17.83 -14.55
CA GLY A 29 7.76 -18.93 -13.58
C GLY A 29 8.78 -18.82 -12.44
N LYS A 30 9.04 -17.61 -11.93
CA LYS A 30 9.89 -17.37 -10.73
C LYS A 30 9.49 -18.26 -9.54
N THR A 31 8.20 -18.32 -9.24
CA THR A 31 7.64 -19.15 -8.17
C THR A 31 7.98 -20.62 -8.34
N ARG A 32 7.92 -21.13 -9.58
CA ARG A 32 8.27 -22.53 -9.89
C ARG A 32 9.74 -22.82 -9.65
N ALA A 33 10.61 -21.90 -10.07
CA ALA A 33 12.04 -22.00 -9.80
C ALA A 33 12.33 -22.01 -8.28
N ALA A 34 11.68 -21.13 -7.53
CA ALA A 34 11.80 -21.09 -6.06
C ALA A 34 11.27 -22.35 -5.38
N ALA A 35 10.14 -22.90 -5.86
CA ALA A 35 9.59 -24.15 -5.34
C ALA A 35 10.54 -25.34 -5.57
N TYR A 36 11.28 -25.36 -6.68
CA TYR A 36 12.29 -26.37 -6.93
C TYR A 36 13.51 -26.22 -6.00
N VAL A 37 13.99 -24.99 -5.77
CA VAL A 37 15.05 -24.73 -4.78
C VAL A 37 14.61 -25.20 -3.40
N ALA A 38 13.38 -24.88 -2.97
CA ALA A 38 12.84 -25.33 -1.70
C ALA A 38 12.75 -26.86 -1.61
N LYS A 39 12.31 -27.54 -2.69
CA LYS A 39 12.31 -29.01 -2.76
C LYS A 39 13.71 -29.57 -2.55
N ARG A 40 14.70 -29.10 -3.30
CA ARG A 40 16.08 -29.59 -3.16
C ARG A 40 16.66 -29.31 -1.79
N HIS A 41 16.41 -28.13 -1.24
CA HIS A 41 16.84 -27.77 0.10
C HIS A 41 16.27 -28.70 1.18
N LEU A 42 14.97 -29.03 1.08
CA LEU A 42 14.30 -29.99 1.96
C LEU A 42 14.80 -31.44 1.77
N GLU A 43 15.32 -31.80 0.60
CA GLU A 43 15.92 -33.11 0.33
C GLU A 43 17.34 -33.24 0.89
N THR A 44 18.11 -32.14 0.95
CA THR A 44 19.56 -32.19 1.20
C THR A 44 20.00 -31.64 2.54
N VAL A 45 19.19 -30.78 3.18
CA VAL A 45 19.53 -30.16 4.46
C VAL A 45 18.80 -30.89 5.59
N ASP A 46 19.57 -31.41 6.56
CA ASP A 46 18.99 -32.09 7.73
C ASP A 46 18.20 -31.10 8.61
N GLY A 47 17.02 -31.54 9.07
CA GLY A 47 16.10 -30.70 9.82
C GLY A 47 15.62 -29.44 9.09
N ALA A 48 15.65 -29.44 7.74
CA ALA A 48 15.31 -28.26 6.95
C ALA A 48 13.91 -27.71 7.24
N LYS A 49 13.82 -26.38 7.31
CA LYS A 49 12.56 -25.66 7.45
C LYS A 49 12.54 -24.43 6.56
N VAL A 50 11.52 -24.33 5.73
CA VAL A 50 11.40 -23.29 4.71
C VAL A 50 10.27 -22.32 5.09
N VAL A 51 10.51 -21.03 4.93
CA VAL A 51 9.45 -20.02 5.00
C VAL A 51 9.42 -19.18 3.71
N VAL A 52 8.24 -19.03 3.14
CA VAL A 52 7.98 -18.23 1.94
C VAL A 52 7.18 -16.99 2.36
N LEU A 53 7.76 -15.82 2.14
CA LEU A 53 7.13 -14.54 2.44
C LEU A 53 6.52 -13.94 1.18
N VAL A 54 5.28 -13.48 1.32
CA VAL A 54 4.55 -12.74 0.29
C VAL A 54 4.06 -11.39 0.83
N ASN A 55 3.87 -10.42 -0.07
CA ASN A 55 3.42 -9.07 0.27
C ASN A 55 1.88 -8.92 0.22
N ARG A 56 1.16 -9.91 -0.32
CA ARG A 56 -0.32 -9.91 -0.45
C ARG A 56 -0.92 -11.24 0.02
N VAL A 57 -2.16 -11.21 0.51
CA VAL A 57 -2.82 -12.44 1.00
C VAL A 57 -3.20 -13.40 -0.12
N HIS A 58 -3.69 -12.92 -1.27
CA HIS A 58 -4.06 -13.79 -2.40
C HIS A 58 -2.87 -14.61 -2.93
N LEU A 59 -1.64 -14.10 -2.75
CA LEU A 59 -0.42 -14.80 -3.10
C LEU A 59 -0.19 -16.03 -2.23
N VAL A 60 -0.63 -16.05 -0.97
CA VAL A 60 -0.45 -17.20 -0.07
C VAL A 60 -1.05 -18.47 -0.68
N SER A 61 -2.30 -18.41 -1.12
CA SER A 61 -2.97 -19.56 -1.76
C SER A 61 -2.35 -19.92 -3.11
N GLN A 62 -2.02 -18.92 -3.93
CA GLN A 62 -1.43 -19.13 -5.26
C GLN A 62 -0.06 -19.82 -5.18
N HIS A 63 0.80 -19.37 -4.27
CA HIS A 63 2.10 -20.01 -4.04
C HIS A 63 1.91 -21.40 -3.41
N CYS A 64 0.94 -21.58 -2.51
CA CYS A 64 0.65 -22.90 -1.95
C CYS A 64 0.30 -23.94 -3.02
N GLU A 65 -0.50 -23.59 -4.02
CA GLU A 65 -0.80 -24.48 -5.14
C GLU A 65 0.45 -24.88 -5.92
N GLU A 66 1.30 -23.91 -6.28
CA GLU A 66 2.50 -24.18 -7.09
C GLU A 66 3.56 -24.97 -6.30
N PHE A 67 3.80 -24.62 -5.03
CA PHE A 67 4.71 -25.37 -4.15
C PHE A 67 4.20 -26.79 -3.89
N SER A 68 2.89 -26.97 -3.65
CA SER A 68 2.30 -28.30 -3.44
C SER A 68 2.47 -29.21 -4.66
N ARG A 69 2.34 -28.67 -5.88
CA ARG A 69 2.59 -29.41 -7.13
C ARG A 69 4.05 -29.85 -7.25
N MET A 70 5.00 -29.02 -6.83
CA MET A 70 6.44 -29.31 -6.94
C MET A 70 6.92 -30.31 -5.89
N LEU A 71 6.40 -30.19 -4.66
CA LEU A 71 6.84 -30.96 -3.49
C LEU A 71 6.22 -32.36 -3.39
N GLU A 72 5.28 -32.71 -4.28
CA GLU A 72 4.71 -34.06 -4.42
C GLU A 72 4.17 -34.65 -3.10
N ARG A 73 3.70 -33.80 -2.18
CA ARG A 73 3.18 -34.17 -0.84
C ARG A 73 4.15 -34.92 0.08
N ARG A 74 5.47 -34.87 -0.19
CA ARG A 74 6.48 -35.49 0.70
C ARG A 74 6.71 -34.72 2.00
N TRP A 75 6.46 -33.40 1.96
CA TRP A 75 6.64 -32.50 3.10
C TRP A 75 5.33 -31.86 3.49
N THR A 76 5.23 -31.52 4.77
CA THR A 76 4.09 -30.82 5.35
C THR A 76 4.16 -29.33 5.01
N ILE A 77 3.13 -28.84 4.32
CA ILE A 77 2.99 -27.44 3.92
C ILE A 77 1.82 -26.82 4.69
N THR A 78 2.01 -25.61 5.18
CA THR A 78 0.92 -24.83 5.78
C THR A 78 0.96 -23.37 5.32
N THR A 79 -0.20 -22.72 5.40
CA THR A 79 -0.40 -21.34 4.96
C THR A 79 -0.89 -20.49 6.12
N LEU A 80 -0.34 -19.29 6.25
CA LEU A 80 -0.79 -18.31 7.26
C LEU A 80 -1.01 -16.95 6.61
N SER A 81 -2.21 -16.41 6.76
CA SER A 81 -2.56 -15.07 6.30
C SER A 81 -3.37 -14.35 7.38
N GLY A 82 -3.45 -13.02 7.27
CA GLY A 82 -4.18 -12.20 8.25
C GLY A 82 -5.67 -12.54 8.41
N ASN A 83 -6.24 -13.33 7.50
CA ASN A 83 -7.67 -13.66 7.45
C ASN A 83 -7.99 -15.07 7.95
N MET A 84 -6.98 -15.80 8.42
CA MET A 84 -7.23 -17.00 9.21
C MET A 84 -7.86 -16.53 10.52
N GLY A 85 -9.02 -17.06 10.89
CA GLY A 85 -9.66 -16.78 12.19
C GLY A 85 -8.80 -17.26 13.38
N PRO A 86 -9.41 -17.64 14.51
CA PRO A 86 -8.67 -18.24 15.61
C PRO A 86 -7.78 -19.39 15.12
N ARG A 87 -6.47 -19.26 15.34
CA ARG A 87 -5.46 -20.22 14.88
C ARG A 87 -4.51 -20.59 16.02
N ALA A 88 -3.84 -21.74 15.85
CA ALA A 88 -2.68 -22.06 16.66
C ALA A 88 -1.59 -20.97 16.49
N GLY A 89 -0.73 -20.85 17.51
CA GLY A 89 0.35 -19.88 17.51
C GLY A 89 1.30 -20.08 16.32
N PHE A 90 1.86 -19.00 15.80
CA PHE A 90 2.73 -19.02 14.62
C PHE A 90 3.95 -19.91 14.88
N GLY A 91 4.60 -19.76 16.03
CA GLY A 91 5.70 -20.61 16.48
C GLY A 91 5.33 -22.09 16.52
N HIS A 92 4.17 -22.40 17.09
CA HIS A 92 3.64 -23.77 17.12
C HIS A 92 3.46 -24.36 15.72
N VAL A 93 2.80 -23.62 14.83
CA VAL A 93 2.55 -24.04 13.44
C VAL A 93 3.86 -24.21 12.70
N ALA A 94 4.80 -23.26 12.85
CA ALA A 94 6.11 -23.31 12.23
C ALA A 94 6.91 -24.54 12.69
N ARG A 95 6.88 -24.91 13.98
CA ARG A 95 7.57 -26.11 14.48
C ARG A 95 7.04 -27.41 13.86
N ARG A 96 5.73 -27.51 13.65
CA ARG A 96 5.06 -28.73 13.14
C ARG A 96 5.12 -28.94 11.63
N HIS A 97 5.51 -27.94 10.85
CA HIS A 97 5.52 -28.02 9.39
C HIS A 97 6.91 -27.80 8.81
N ASP A 98 7.19 -28.45 7.68
CA ASP A 98 8.48 -28.33 6.98
C ASP A 98 8.53 -27.04 6.15
N LEU A 99 7.39 -26.62 5.60
CA LEU A 99 7.27 -25.41 4.79
C LEU A 99 6.07 -24.56 5.20
N LEU A 100 6.32 -23.27 5.40
CA LEU A 100 5.31 -22.28 5.75
C LEU A 100 5.24 -21.18 4.67
N ILE A 101 4.06 -20.89 4.15
CA ILE A 101 3.82 -19.74 3.25
C ILE A 101 2.99 -18.71 3.99
N CYS A 102 3.50 -17.48 4.13
CA CYS A 102 2.79 -16.46 4.89
C CYS A 102 3.03 -15.03 4.41
N THR A 103 2.12 -14.13 4.80
CA THR A 103 2.37 -12.70 4.63
C THR A 103 3.48 -12.23 5.56
N ALA A 104 4.38 -11.38 5.07
CA ALA A 104 5.52 -10.84 5.83
C ALA A 104 5.16 -10.32 7.22
N GLU A 105 4.02 -9.64 7.33
CA GLU A 105 3.51 -9.06 8.58
C GLU A 105 3.32 -10.10 9.69
N LEU A 106 2.94 -11.33 9.36
CA LEU A 106 2.76 -12.38 10.35
C LEU A 106 4.09 -12.89 10.89
N LEU A 107 5.10 -13.09 10.02
CA LEU A 107 6.43 -13.45 10.50
C LEU A 107 7.02 -12.31 11.35
N GLN A 108 6.87 -11.05 10.94
CA GLN A 108 7.36 -9.92 11.73
C GLN A 108 6.72 -9.87 13.13
N LYS A 109 5.41 -10.11 13.23
CA LYS A 109 4.71 -10.21 14.52
C LYS A 109 5.21 -11.39 15.35
N ALA A 110 5.35 -12.57 14.74
CA ALA A 110 5.83 -13.77 15.42
C ALA A 110 7.26 -13.60 15.96
N LEU A 111 8.15 -12.96 15.19
CA LEU A 111 9.52 -12.64 15.61
C LEU A 111 9.56 -11.68 16.81
N ALA A 112 8.56 -10.80 16.94
CA ALA A 112 8.46 -9.81 18.01
C ALA A 112 7.59 -10.26 19.19
N SER A 113 6.98 -11.45 19.11
CA SER A 113 6.00 -11.91 20.10
C SER A 113 6.70 -12.39 21.38
N PRO A 114 6.25 -11.97 22.57
CA PRO A 114 6.70 -12.57 23.82
C PRO A 114 5.99 -13.90 24.14
N GLU A 115 4.86 -14.20 23.48
CA GLU A 115 4.09 -15.44 23.73
C GLU A 115 4.79 -16.66 23.13
N GLU A 116 5.14 -17.66 23.95
CA GLU A 116 5.93 -18.84 23.53
C GLU A 116 5.33 -19.65 22.37
N GLU A 117 4.00 -19.75 22.31
CA GLU A 117 3.28 -20.44 21.22
C GLU A 117 3.30 -19.64 19.90
N GLU A 118 3.35 -18.31 19.96
CA GLU A 118 3.39 -17.43 18.78
C GLU A 118 4.84 -17.14 18.36
N HIS A 119 5.78 -17.12 19.31
CA HIS A 119 7.17 -16.73 19.10
C HIS A 119 7.92 -17.70 18.20
N VAL A 120 8.71 -17.13 17.30
CA VAL A 120 9.65 -17.86 16.44
C VAL A 120 10.93 -17.03 16.29
N GLU A 121 12.06 -17.71 16.09
CA GLU A 121 13.32 -17.06 15.76
C GLU A 121 13.68 -17.30 14.29
N LEU A 122 14.45 -16.39 13.68
CA LEU A 122 14.90 -16.56 12.29
C LEU A 122 15.74 -17.83 12.08
N ASN A 123 16.51 -18.24 13.10
CA ASN A 123 17.31 -19.46 13.08
C ASN A 123 16.48 -20.75 13.16
N ALA A 124 15.16 -20.67 13.38
CA ALA A 124 14.28 -21.82 13.27
C ALA A 124 14.07 -22.25 11.80
N PHE A 125 14.42 -21.38 10.85
CA PHE A 125 14.34 -21.63 9.42
C PHE A 125 15.74 -21.83 8.84
N SER A 126 15.83 -22.65 7.80
CA SER A 126 17.06 -22.86 7.03
C SER A 126 16.99 -22.26 5.62
N LEU A 127 15.80 -21.93 5.12
CA LEU A 127 15.61 -21.18 3.87
C LEU A 127 14.46 -20.17 4.00
N LEU A 128 14.73 -18.94 3.58
CA LEU A 128 13.81 -17.81 3.51
C LEU A 128 13.62 -17.39 2.06
N VAL A 129 12.44 -17.64 1.50
CA VAL A 129 12.06 -17.17 0.16
C VAL A 129 11.30 -15.86 0.30
N VAL A 130 11.73 -14.80 -0.39
CA VAL A 130 11.12 -13.46 -0.34
C VAL A 130 10.56 -13.14 -1.73
N ASP A 131 9.23 -13.25 -1.88
CA ASP A 131 8.55 -12.90 -3.13
C ASP A 131 8.41 -11.39 -3.29
N GLU A 132 8.52 -10.90 -4.52
CA GLU A 132 8.59 -9.46 -4.85
C GLU A 132 9.61 -8.71 -3.97
N CYS A 133 10.83 -9.25 -3.91
CA CYS A 133 11.87 -8.83 -2.96
C CYS A 133 12.35 -7.39 -3.15
N HIS A 134 12.01 -6.72 -4.25
CA HIS A 134 12.28 -5.31 -4.48
C HIS A 134 11.61 -4.40 -3.43
N HIS A 135 10.60 -4.90 -2.70
CA HIS A 135 10.03 -4.23 -1.54
C HIS A 135 10.95 -4.22 -0.30
N THR A 136 12.13 -4.85 -0.34
CA THR A 136 13.09 -4.89 0.79
C THR A 136 13.90 -3.59 0.87
N HIS A 137 13.26 -2.48 1.24
CA HIS A 137 13.88 -1.17 1.38
C HIS A 137 13.17 -0.32 2.43
N LYS A 138 13.86 0.69 3.01
CA LYS A 138 13.27 1.66 3.96
C LYS A 138 12.57 0.96 5.15
N ASP A 139 11.40 1.45 5.56
CA ASP A 139 10.62 0.96 6.70
C ASP A 139 9.64 -0.18 6.32
N THR A 140 9.86 -0.88 5.20
CA THR A 140 8.95 -1.97 4.79
C THR A 140 9.13 -3.20 5.68
N VAL A 141 8.09 -4.04 5.74
CA VAL A 141 8.09 -5.24 6.60
C VAL A 141 9.20 -6.21 6.21
N TYR A 142 9.45 -6.42 4.91
CA TYR A 142 10.58 -7.22 4.45
C TYR A 142 11.92 -6.67 4.97
N ASN A 143 12.13 -5.35 4.86
CA ASN A 143 13.36 -4.75 5.31
C ASN A 143 13.53 -4.81 6.84
N ILE A 144 12.45 -4.75 7.61
CA ILE A 144 12.48 -4.94 9.07
C ILE A 144 12.95 -6.36 9.42
N ILE A 145 12.38 -7.38 8.76
CA ILE A 145 12.77 -8.78 8.98
C ILE A 145 14.24 -8.98 8.60
N LEU A 146 14.68 -8.46 7.44
CA LEU A 146 16.06 -8.66 7.00
C LEU A 146 17.07 -7.78 7.70
N SER A 147 16.68 -6.62 8.25
CA SER A 147 17.54 -5.85 9.14
C SER A 147 17.87 -6.64 10.40
N ARG A 148 16.88 -7.32 11.01
CA ARG A 148 17.12 -8.25 12.13
C ARG A 148 18.02 -9.41 11.73
N TYR A 149 17.82 -9.97 10.53
CA TYR A 149 18.73 -10.99 9.97
C TYR A 149 20.18 -10.48 9.91
N LEU A 150 20.39 -9.27 9.37
CA LEU A 150 21.72 -8.67 9.23
C LEU A 150 22.37 -8.36 10.58
N GLU A 151 21.60 -7.89 11.55
CA GLU A 151 22.07 -7.69 12.93
C GLU A 151 22.57 -9.01 13.54
N LEU A 152 21.80 -10.09 13.42
CA LEU A 152 22.21 -11.42 13.91
C LEU A 152 23.44 -11.93 13.16
N LYS A 153 23.52 -11.67 11.84
CA LYS A 153 24.68 -12.06 11.02
C LYS A 153 25.97 -11.38 11.49
N LEU A 154 25.89 -10.10 11.85
CA LEU A 154 27.03 -9.35 12.38
C LEU A 154 27.44 -9.82 13.77
N GLN A 155 26.49 -10.23 14.60
CA GLN A 155 26.76 -10.79 15.94
C GLN A 155 27.35 -12.21 15.89
N ARG A 156 27.22 -12.92 14.76
CA ARG A 156 27.74 -14.29 14.53
C ARG A 156 27.29 -15.31 15.58
N THR A 157 26.07 -15.17 16.08
CA THR A 157 25.57 -15.98 17.21
C THR A 157 25.14 -17.38 16.79
N ARG A 158 24.37 -17.51 15.70
CA ARG A 158 23.73 -18.76 15.27
C ARG A 158 23.66 -18.85 13.75
N PRO A 159 23.54 -20.08 13.18
CA PRO A 159 23.28 -20.24 11.76
C PRO A 159 21.97 -19.53 11.38
N LEU A 160 21.98 -18.89 10.22
CA LEU A 160 20.87 -18.14 9.67
C LEU A 160 20.37 -18.81 8.39
N PRO A 161 19.08 -18.62 8.03
CA PRO A 161 18.54 -19.21 6.81
C PRO A 161 19.23 -18.67 5.56
N GLN A 162 19.36 -19.52 4.55
CA GLN A 162 19.65 -19.06 3.19
C GLN A 162 18.54 -18.10 2.74
N VAL A 163 18.88 -17.04 1.98
CA VAL A 163 17.92 -16.05 1.48
C VAL A 163 17.79 -16.14 -0.03
N LEU A 164 16.55 -16.34 -0.51
CA LEU A 164 16.19 -16.40 -1.92
C LEU A 164 15.20 -15.28 -2.25
N GLY A 165 15.65 -14.20 -2.87
CA GLY A 165 14.79 -13.12 -3.34
C GLY A 165 14.24 -13.39 -4.74
N LEU A 166 12.96 -13.05 -4.99
CA LEU A 166 12.33 -13.16 -6.31
C LEU A 166 11.84 -11.78 -6.76
N THR A 167 12.20 -11.32 -7.96
CA THR A 167 11.68 -10.06 -8.49
C THR A 167 11.66 -10.04 -10.02
N ALA A 168 10.69 -9.32 -10.60
CA ALA A 168 10.71 -8.96 -12.02
C ALA A 168 11.49 -7.67 -12.31
N SER A 169 11.60 -6.79 -11.31
CA SER A 169 12.21 -5.48 -11.46
C SER A 169 12.80 -5.03 -10.12
N PRO A 170 14.14 -4.99 -9.97
CA PRO A 170 14.81 -4.37 -8.82
C PRO A 170 14.54 -2.87 -8.68
N GLY A 171 14.20 -2.19 -9.78
CA GLY A 171 14.00 -0.74 -9.87
C GLY A 171 15.28 0.08 -9.78
N THR A 172 15.16 1.41 -9.82
CA THR A 172 16.29 2.36 -9.66
C THR A 172 16.23 3.17 -8.37
N GLY A 173 15.20 2.98 -7.54
CA GLY A 173 14.99 3.76 -6.32
C GLY A 173 14.64 5.24 -6.59
N GLY A 174 14.28 5.56 -7.85
CA GLY A 174 14.05 6.93 -8.30
C GLY A 174 15.31 7.64 -8.80
N ALA A 175 16.47 6.98 -8.82
CA ALA A 175 17.69 7.52 -9.40
C ALA A 175 17.56 7.66 -10.92
N SER A 176 18.01 8.79 -11.45
CA SER A 176 18.06 9.10 -12.90
C SER A 176 19.45 8.95 -13.51
N THR A 177 20.47 8.63 -12.70
CA THR A 177 21.85 8.41 -13.12
C THR A 177 22.25 6.95 -12.96
N LEU A 178 23.21 6.48 -13.77
CA LEU A 178 23.68 5.08 -13.69
C LEU A 178 24.30 4.77 -12.34
N GLU A 179 25.12 5.66 -11.80
CA GLU A 179 25.74 5.50 -10.49
C GLU A 179 24.69 5.38 -9.38
N GLY A 180 23.70 6.27 -9.36
CA GLY A 180 22.61 6.18 -8.37
C GLY A 180 21.76 4.91 -8.52
N ALA A 181 21.56 4.42 -9.75
CA ALA A 181 20.87 3.16 -9.97
C ALA A 181 21.71 1.95 -9.52
N ILE A 182 23.03 1.97 -9.73
CA ILE A 182 23.96 0.95 -9.21
C ILE A 182 23.91 0.93 -7.68
N ASP A 183 23.97 2.10 -7.03
CA ASP A 183 23.88 2.22 -5.58
C ASP A 183 22.56 1.65 -5.05
N HIS A 184 21.44 1.92 -5.72
CA HIS A 184 20.15 1.32 -5.35
C HIS A 184 20.14 -0.21 -5.47
N VAL A 185 20.66 -0.76 -6.56
CA VAL A 185 20.76 -2.22 -6.77
C VAL A 185 21.69 -2.86 -5.73
N LEU A 186 22.82 -2.23 -5.41
CA LEU A 186 23.73 -2.65 -4.35
C LEU A 186 23.07 -2.59 -2.97
N GLN A 187 22.29 -1.55 -2.70
CA GLN A 187 21.54 -1.42 -1.44
C GLN A 187 20.50 -2.54 -1.30
N LEU A 188 19.77 -2.87 -2.37
CA LEU A 188 18.85 -4.00 -2.38
C LEU A 188 19.59 -5.33 -2.10
N CYS A 189 20.74 -5.54 -2.75
CA CYS A 189 21.59 -6.69 -2.50
C CYS A 189 22.10 -6.74 -1.05
N ALA A 190 22.45 -5.60 -0.46
CA ALA A 190 22.88 -5.50 0.94
C ALA A 190 21.75 -5.86 1.90
N ASN A 191 20.54 -5.35 1.65
CA ASN A 191 19.37 -5.64 2.46
C ASN A 191 18.99 -7.14 2.44
N LEU A 192 19.15 -7.80 1.28
CA LEU A 192 18.87 -9.23 1.09
C LEU A 192 20.07 -10.14 1.35
N ASP A 193 21.21 -9.59 1.80
CA ASP A 193 22.46 -10.34 1.99
C ASP A 193 22.86 -11.20 0.78
N THR A 194 22.69 -10.61 -0.41
CA THR A 194 22.79 -11.27 -1.70
C THR A 194 24.24 -11.51 -2.11
N TRP A 195 24.53 -12.72 -2.58
CA TRP A 195 25.80 -13.10 -3.19
C TRP A 195 25.88 -12.66 -4.66
N CYS A 196 24.82 -12.87 -5.44
CA CYS A 196 24.70 -12.38 -6.80
C CYS A 196 23.22 -12.25 -7.21
N ILE A 197 22.94 -11.34 -8.15
CA ILE A 197 21.66 -11.30 -8.87
C ILE A 197 21.75 -12.26 -10.05
N MET A 198 20.82 -13.20 -10.14
CA MET A 198 20.79 -14.22 -11.18
C MET A 198 19.75 -13.87 -12.25
N SER A 199 20.22 -13.79 -13.50
CA SER A 199 19.38 -13.60 -14.69
C SER A 199 19.90 -14.48 -15.83
N PRO A 200 19.06 -14.92 -16.78
CA PRO A 200 19.51 -15.77 -17.89
C PRO A 200 20.52 -15.04 -18.78
N GLN A 201 21.64 -15.70 -19.04
CA GLN A 201 22.69 -15.27 -19.97
C GLN A 201 22.68 -16.17 -21.21
N ASN A 202 22.70 -17.49 -20.99
CA ASN A 202 22.81 -18.48 -22.07
C ASN A 202 21.46 -18.84 -22.69
N HIS A 203 20.37 -18.76 -21.92
CA HIS A 203 19.03 -19.16 -22.36
C HIS A 203 18.08 -17.98 -22.63
N ARG A 204 18.61 -16.81 -22.99
CA ARG A 204 17.80 -15.62 -23.33
C ARG A 204 16.83 -15.82 -24.51
N PRO A 205 17.21 -16.46 -25.63
CA PRO A 205 16.28 -16.70 -26.74
C PRO A 205 15.06 -17.53 -26.31
N GLN A 206 15.29 -18.60 -25.55
CA GLN A 206 14.21 -19.44 -25.01
C GLN A 206 13.28 -18.66 -24.05
N LEU A 207 13.84 -17.75 -23.25
CA LEU A 207 13.02 -16.89 -22.38
C LEU A 207 12.10 -16.00 -23.23
N GLN A 208 12.58 -15.43 -24.33
CA GLN A 208 11.81 -14.56 -25.22
C GLN A 208 10.68 -15.32 -25.94
N GLU A 209 10.90 -16.58 -26.32
CA GLU A 209 9.84 -17.44 -26.87
C GLU A 209 8.69 -17.70 -25.90
N HIS A 210 9.00 -17.79 -24.60
CA HIS A 210 8.02 -18.11 -23.56
C HIS A 210 7.40 -16.88 -22.88
N SER A 211 8.03 -15.72 -23.03
CA SER A 211 7.65 -14.48 -22.36
C SER A 211 7.45 -13.39 -23.41
N HIS A 212 6.33 -13.47 -24.13
CA HIS A 212 5.97 -12.45 -25.10
C HIS A 212 5.77 -11.10 -24.40
N GLN A 213 6.50 -10.08 -24.86
CA GLN A 213 6.22 -8.71 -24.43
C GLN A 213 4.97 -8.22 -25.18
N PRO A 214 3.97 -7.67 -24.48
CA PRO A 214 2.81 -7.11 -25.15
C PRO A 214 3.23 -5.89 -25.98
N CYS A 215 2.53 -5.66 -27.09
CA CYS A 215 2.75 -4.44 -27.86
C CYS A 215 2.27 -3.25 -27.02
N LYS A 216 3.20 -2.36 -26.66
CA LYS A 216 2.88 -1.11 -25.96
C LYS A 216 2.41 -0.08 -26.97
N GLN A 217 1.20 0.43 -26.77
CA GLN A 217 0.64 1.54 -27.53
C GLN A 217 0.34 2.74 -26.62
N TYR A 218 0.51 3.93 -27.18
CA TYR A 218 0.20 5.20 -26.54
C TYR A 218 -1.10 5.73 -27.14
N ASP A 219 -2.17 5.69 -26.35
CA ASP A 219 -3.50 6.15 -26.77
C ASP A 219 -3.73 7.53 -26.18
N LEU A 220 -3.32 8.56 -26.93
CA LEU A 220 -3.23 9.93 -26.45
C LEU A 220 -4.45 10.74 -26.86
N CYS A 221 -5.01 11.49 -25.91
CA CYS A 221 -6.11 12.42 -26.15
C CYS A 221 -5.63 13.88 -26.07
N TYR A 222 -6.36 14.78 -26.72
CA TYR A 222 -6.15 16.22 -26.56
C TYR A 222 -7.12 16.75 -25.50
N ARG A 223 -6.68 17.73 -24.71
CA ARG A 223 -7.57 18.41 -23.76
C ARG A 223 -8.57 19.27 -24.54
N HIS A 224 -9.80 19.29 -24.07
CA HIS A 224 -10.80 20.23 -24.59
C HIS A 224 -10.33 21.67 -24.39
N THR A 225 -10.65 22.52 -25.35
CA THR A 225 -10.35 23.96 -25.28
C THR A 225 -11.18 24.67 -24.20
N GLN A 226 -12.32 24.10 -23.83
CA GLN A 226 -13.22 24.61 -22.79
C GLN A 226 -13.39 23.56 -21.70
N ASP A 227 -13.25 23.97 -20.44
CA ASP A 227 -13.54 23.16 -19.25
C ASP A 227 -14.37 23.98 -18.24
N PRO A 228 -15.65 24.27 -18.54
CA PRO A 228 -16.47 25.17 -17.72
C PRO A 228 -16.62 24.69 -16.27
N PHE A 229 -16.74 23.38 -16.06
CA PHE A 229 -16.82 22.79 -14.74
C PHE A 229 -15.51 22.98 -13.96
N GLY A 230 -14.36 22.62 -14.56
CA GLY A 230 -13.07 22.82 -13.92
C GLY A 230 -12.76 24.30 -13.66
N ASP A 231 -13.14 25.19 -14.56
CA ASP A 231 -12.96 26.64 -14.40
C ASP A 231 -13.82 27.21 -13.27
N MET A 232 -15.05 26.71 -13.09
CA MET A 232 -15.87 27.06 -11.92
C MET A 232 -15.22 26.59 -10.62
N LEU A 233 -14.69 25.37 -10.56
CA LEU A 233 -13.97 24.90 -9.37
C LEU A 233 -12.74 25.76 -9.06
N LYS A 234 -11.95 26.14 -10.08
CA LYS A 234 -10.80 27.05 -9.92
C LYS A 234 -11.24 28.42 -9.40
N LYS A 235 -12.34 28.98 -9.92
CA LYS A 235 -12.91 30.25 -9.44
C LYS A 235 -13.32 30.18 -7.97
N LEU A 236 -13.89 29.06 -7.52
CA LEU A 236 -14.22 28.86 -6.10
C LEU A 236 -12.96 28.74 -5.25
N MET A 237 -11.91 28.05 -5.75
CA MET A 237 -10.62 27.98 -5.08
C MET A 237 -9.96 29.36 -4.96
N ASP A 238 -10.04 30.20 -5.99
CA ASP A 238 -9.57 31.59 -5.96
C ASP A 238 -10.31 32.41 -4.90
N GLN A 239 -11.65 32.32 -4.83
CA GLN A 239 -12.41 33.00 -3.78
C GLN A 239 -11.99 32.56 -2.37
N ILE A 240 -11.65 31.28 -2.17
CA ILE A 240 -11.15 30.79 -0.89
C ILE A 240 -9.73 31.31 -0.61
N HIS A 241 -8.87 31.44 -1.62
CA HIS A 241 -7.54 32.06 -1.48
C HIS A 241 -7.62 33.53 -1.10
N ASP A 242 -8.53 34.26 -1.74
CA ASP A 242 -8.70 35.70 -1.55
C ASP A 242 -9.42 36.00 -0.21
N HIS A 243 -9.96 34.99 0.44
CA HIS A 243 -10.57 35.08 1.75
C HIS A 243 -9.51 34.81 2.85
N LEU A 244 -9.25 35.83 3.69
CA LEU A 244 -8.31 35.83 4.83
C LEU A 244 -6.82 36.06 4.47
N GLU A 245 -5.99 36.37 5.48
CA GLU A 245 -4.52 36.48 5.35
C GLU A 245 -3.87 35.11 5.14
N MET A 246 -4.00 34.56 3.94
CA MET A 246 -3.35 33.33 3.51
C MET A 246 -1.92 33.62 3.00
N PRO A 247 -0.94 32.73 3.27
CA PRO A 247 0.38 32.85 2.64
C PRO A 247 0.26 32.79 1.12
N GLU A 248 1.16 33.47 0.40
CA GLU A 248 1.22 33.37 -1.06
C GLU A 248 1.57 31.94 -1.49
N LEU A 249 0.55 31.18 -1.86
CA LEU A 249 0.68 29.86 -2.48
C LEU A 249 0.60 29.98 -4.00
N ARG A 250 1.28 29.07 -4.69
CA ARG A 250 1.10 28.95 -6.14
C ARG A 250 -0.33 28.47 -6.41
N ARG A 251 -1.00 29.10 -7.37
CA ARG A 251 -2.38 28.77 -7.77
C ARG A 251 -2.43 27.73 -8.90
N ASP A 252 -1.53 26.74 -8.86
CA ASP A 252 -1.46 25.63 -9.82
C ASP A 252 -2.49 24.54 -9.50
N PHE A 253 -3.77 24.94 -9.47
CA PHE A 253 -4.91 24.10 -9.09
C PHE A 253 -5.05 22.84 -9.96
N GLY A 254 -5.61 21.79 -9.37
CA GLY A 254 -5.78 20.48 -10.02
C GLY A 254 -4.47 19.72 -10.19
N THR A 255 -3.48 19.97 -9.33
CA THR A 255 -2.18 19.30 -9.40
C THR A 255 -1.78 18.68 -8.06
N GLN A 256 -0.90 17.67 -8.13
CA GLN A 256 -0.30 17.09 -6.93
C GLN A 256 0.64 18.07 -6.21
N THR A 257 1.23 19.02 -6.95
CA THR A 257 2.09 20.05 -6.38
C THR A 257 1.28 20.99 -5.49
N TYR A 258 0.12 21.42 -5.96
CA TYR A 258 -0.83 22.18 -5.17
C TYR A 258 -1.40 21.36 -3.99
N GLU A 259 -1.72 20.08 -4.20
CA GLU A 259 -2.14 19.18 -3.10
C GLU A 259 -1.10 19.17 -1.96
N GLN A 260 0.19 19.07 -2.30
CA GLN A 260 1.26 19.10 -1.32
C GLN A 260 1.32 20.43 -0.56
N GLN A 261 1.25 21.57 -1.27
CA GLN A 261 1.25 22.90 -0.67
C GLN A 261 0.12 23.08 0.36
N VAL A 262 -1.13 22.70 0.02
CA VAL A 262 -2.26 22.84 0.97
C VAL A 262 -2.20 21.82 2.11
N VAL A 263 -1.60 20.66 1.89
CA VAL A 263 -1.36 19.66 2.96
C VAL A 263 -0.29 20.14 3.94
N GLU A 264 0.77 20.79 3.46
CA GLU A 264 1.80 21.46 4.28
C GLU A 264 1.20 22.64 5.04
N LEU A 265 0.46 23.52 4.36
CA LEU A 265 -0.24 24.63 5.01
C LEU A 265 -1.18 24.15 6.13
N SER A 266 -1.93 23.07 5.90
CA SER A 266 -2.81 22.47 6.92
C SER A 266 -2.02 21.94 8.13
N GLN A 267 -0.80 21.44 7.91
CA GLN A 267 0.09 21.00 8.98
C GLN A 267 0.63 22.18 9.79
N ASP A 268 1.20 23.17 9.10
CA ASP A 268 1.81 24.34 9.75
C ASP A 268 0.75 25.14 10.53
N ALA A 269 -0.45 25.28 9.97
CA ALA A 269 -1.57 25.91 10.64
C ALA A 269 -2.02 25.13 11.89
N ALA A 270 -2.00 23.79 11.86
CA ALA A 270 -2.31 22.97 13.04
C ALA A 270 -1.26 23.18 14.15
N GLU A 271 0.02 23.17 13.81
CA GLU A 271 1.13 23.35 14.77
C GLU A 271 1.12 24.77 15.36
N ALA A 272 0.80 25.78 14.55
CA ALA A 272 0.65 27.17 14.99
C ALA A 272 -0.67 27.46 15.73
N GLY A 273 -1.63 26.51 15.76
CA GLY A 273 -2.95 26.73 16.36
C GLY A 273 -3.88 27.66 15.55
N LEU A 274 -3.60 27.87 14.27
CA LEU A 274 -4.38 28.72 13.36
C LEU A 274 -5.55 27.94 12.74
N LEU A 275 -6.64 27.82 13.49
CA LEU A 275 -7.79 26.98 13.14
C LEU A 275 -8.42 27.32 11.78
N ASP A 276 -8.74 28.60 11.54
CA ASP A 276 -9.40 29.02 10.30
C ASP A 276 -8.53 28.74 9.07
N ARG A 277 -7.22 29.06 9.14
CA ARG A 277 -6.24 28.76 8.09
C ARG A 277 -6.17 27.25 7.78
N ARG A 278 -6.21 26.41 8.82
CA ARG A 278 -6.24 24.96 8.65
C ARG A 278 -7.51 24.50 7.93
N VAL A 279 -8.67 25.06 8.28
CA VAL A 279 -9.96 24.74 7.64
C VAL A 279 -9.93 25.13 6.17
N TYR A 280 -9.49 26.34 5.81
CA TYR A 280 -9.35 26.73 4.40
C TYR A 280 -8.45 25.78 3.62
N ALA A 281 -7.29 25.43 4.18
CA ALA A 281 -6.37 24.47 3.56
C ALA A 281 -7.02 23.09 3.32
N LEU A 282 -7.83 22.62 4.27
CA LEU A 282 -8.58 21.36 4.13
C LEU A 282 -9.62 21.45 3.01
N HIS A 283 -10.38 22.54 2.90
CA HIS A 283 -11.38 22.71 1.85
C HIS A 283 -10.74 22.91 0.47
N LEU A 284 -9.68 23.72 0.37
CA LEU A 284 -8.88 23.86 -0.87
C LEU A 284 -8.37 22.52 -1.36
N ARG A 285 -7.93 21.64 -0.45
CA ARG A 285 -7.56 20.27 -0.81
C ARG A 285 -8.73 19.50 -1.41
N ARG A 286 -9.95 19.63 -0.88
CA ARG A 286 -11.14 18.94 -1.41
C ARG A 286 -11.49 19.40 -2.83
N TYR A 287 -11.44 20.70 -3.11
CA TYR A 287 -11.62 21.21 -4.46
C TYR A 287 -10.51 20.74 -5.41
N ASN A 288 -9.25 20.71 -4.94
CA ASN A 288 -8.15 20.16 -5.73
C ASN A 288 -8.32 18.65 -6.01
N ASP A 289 -8.78 17.87 -5.02
CA ASP A 289 -9.12 16.45 -5.20
C ASP A 289 -10.20 16.29 -6.29
N ALA A 290 -11.22 17.16 -6.29
CA ALA A 290 -12.29 17.14 -7.30
C ALA A 290 -11.77 17.47 -8.71
N LEU A 291 -10.86 18.44 -8.85
CA LEU A 291 -10.19 18.72 -10.12
C LEU A 291 -9.36 17.52 -10.64
N LEU A 292 -8.65 16.83 -9.75
CA LEU A 292 -7.90 15.62 -10.11
C LEU A 292 -8.82 14.47 -10.54
N ILE A 293 -9.98 14.33 -9.88
CA ILE A 293 -11.01 13.36 -10.27
C ILE A 293 -11.58 13.73 -11.64
N HIS A 294 -11.93 15.00 -11.87
CA HIS A 294 -12.47 15.49 -13.14
C HIS A 294 -11.49 15.29 -14.32
N ASP A 295 -10.18 15.49 -14.12
CA ASP A 295 -9.17 15.20 -15.17
C ASP A 295 -9.10 13.68 -15.49
N THR A 296 -9.65 12.82 -14.63
CA THR A 296 -9.62 11.35 -14.77
C THR A 296 -10.96 10.75 -15.19
N VAL A 297 -12.09 11.19 -14.63
CA VAL A 297 -13.42 10.60 -14.86
C VAL A 297 -14.43 11.69 -15.20
N ARG A 298 -15.74 11.48 -14.97
CA ARG A 298 -16.77 12.46 -15.32
C ARG A 298 -16.84 13.60 -14.31
N ALA A 299 -17.29 14.78 -14.76
CA ALA A 299 -17.53 15.93 -13.89
C ALA A 299 -18.52 15.63 -12.76
N VAL A 300 -19.55 14.81 -13.04
CA VAL A 300 -20.54 14.37 -12.05
C VAL A 300 -19.88 13.60 -10.90
N ASP A 301 -18.93 12.71 -11.20
CA ASP A 301 -18.21 11.93 -10.17
C ASP A 301 -17.36 12.85 -9.25
N ALA A 302 -16.79 13.92 -9.82
CA ALA A 302 -16.05 14.93 -9.07
C ALA A 302 -16.97 15.77 -8.17
N LEU A 303 -18.13 16.18 -8.68
CA LEU A 303 -19.14 16.91 -7.91
C LEU A 303 -19.69 16.07 -6.75
N ASP A 304 -20.01 14.80 -6.99
CA ASP A 304 -20.53 13.90 -5.96
C ASP A 304 -19.51 13.73 -4.81
N THR A 305 -18.21 13.71 -5.13
CA THR A 305 -17.16 13.68 -4.11
C THR A 305 -17.16 14.94 -3.22
N LEU A 306 -17.45 16.12 -3.80
CA LEU A 306 -17.58 17.36 -3.04
C LEU A 306 -18.88 17.39 -2.20
N ARG A 307 -19.99 16.94 -2.78
CA ARG A 307 -21.27 16.79 -2.05
C ARG A 307 -21.12 15.90 -0.83
N ASP A 308 -20.51 14.73 -1.00
CA ASP A 308 -20.21 13.81 0.09
C ASP A 308 -19.33 14.43 1.17
N PHE A 309 -18.40 15.32 0.79
CA PHE A 309 -17.60 16.06 1.76
C PHE A 309 -18.48 17.03 2.56
N TYR A 310 -19.21 17.93 1.91
CA TYR A 310 -20.01 18.95 2.61
C TYR A 310 -21.18 18.37 3.41
N ASN A 311 -21.81 17.30 2.93
CA ASN A 311 -22.84 16.58 3.69
C ASN A 311 -22.28 15.98 4.99
N ARG A 312 -21.04 15.49 4.97
CA ARG A 312 -20.37 15.01 6.19
C ARG A 312 -20.02 16.14 7.13
N GLU A 313 -19.49 17.25 6.62
CA GLU A 313 -19.17 18.40 7.47
C GLU A 313 -20.41 18.89 8.23
N ARG A 314 -21.59 18.86 7.59
CA ARG A 314 -22.88 19.17 8.24
C ARG A 314 -23.27 18.13 9.29
N ALA A 315 -23.04 16.85 9.02
CA ALA A 315 -23.48 15.75 9.89
C ALA A 315 -22.59 15.55 11.12
N THR A 316 -21.29 15.85 11.04
CA THR A 316 -20.31 15.48 12.08
C THR A 316 -19.90 16.63 12.99
N LYS A 317 -19.97 17.89 12.53
CA LYS A 317 -19.48 19.02 13.30
C LYS A 317 -20.48 19.45 14.38
N THR A 318 -20.03 19.38 15.63
CA THR A 318 -20.77 19.88 16.79
C THR A 318 -20.58 21.38 17.02
N ARG A 319 -19.42 21.92 16.61
CA ARG A 319 -19.09 23.34 16.68
C ARG A 319 -18.67 23.82 15.29
N ILE A 320 -19.41 24.79 14.75
CA ILE A 320 -19.13 25.37 13.43
C ILE A 320 -18.41 26.71 13.59
N LEU A 321 -17.17 26.77 13.11
CA LEU A 321 -16.33 27.97 13.04
C LEU A 321 -16.89 28.98 12.04
N HIS A 322 -16.47 30.24 12.14
CA HIS A 322 -16.89 31.28 11.21
C HIS A 322 -16.48 30.95 9.77
N ALA A 323 -15.21 30.54 9.57
CA ALA A 323 -14.69 30.06 8.30
C ALA A 323 -15.52 28.93 7.69
N GLU A 324 -15.94 27.95 8.52
CA GLU A 324 -16.71 26.80 8.07
C GLU A 324 -18.12 27.18 7.59
N ARG A 325 -18.78 28.14 8.27
CA ARG A 325 -20.09 28.65 7.82
C ARG A 325 -19.99 29.30 6.45
N TRP A 326 -18.97 30.13 6.25
CA TRP A 326 -18.75 30.80 4.97
C TRP A 326 -18.45 29.77 3.86
N LEU A 327 -17.60 28.78 4.12
CA LEU A 327 -17.28 27.72 3.16
C LEU A 327 -18.48 26.84 2.79
N LEU A 328 -19.35 26.54 3.75
CA LEU A 328 -20.61 25.82 3.51
C LEU A 328 -21.53 26.64 2.61
N ALA A 329 -21.75 27.92 2.94
CA ALA A 329 -22.57 28.82 2.13
C ALA A 329 -22.01 28.99 0.72
N LEU A 330 -20.70 29.17 0.57
CA LEU A 330 -20.02 29.28 -0.74
C LEU A 330 -20.32 28.08 -1.64
N PHE A 331 -20.28 26.86 -1.09
CA PHE A 331 -20.62 25.66 -1.86
C PHE A 331 -22.10 25.62 -2.23
N ASP A 332 -22.98 25.91 -1.27
CA ASP A 332 -24.43 25.86 -1.46
C ASP A 332 -24.91 26.86 -2.52
N ASP A 333 -24.35 28.08 -2.51
CA ASP A 333 -24.65 29.13 -3.48
C ASP A 333 -24.28 28.72 -4.92
N HIS A 334 -23.34 27.79 -5.09
CA HIS A 334 -22.83 27.36 -6.40
C HIS A 334 -23.20 25.91 -6.76
N GLU A 335 -23.88 25.16 -5.89
CA GLU A 335 -24.16 23.74 -6.12
C GLU A 335 -25.03 23.51 -7.36
N ASN A 336 -26.07 24.33 -7.55
CA ASN A 336 -26.96 24.23 -8.70
C ASN A 336 -26.21 24.51 -10.02
N GLU A 337 -25.33 25.49 -10.01
CA GLU A 337 -24.51 25.84 -11.17
C GLU A 337 -23.50 24.73 -11.48
N LEU A 338 -22.79 24.23 -10.47
CA LEU A 338 -21.87 23.09 -10.61
C LEU A 338 -22.59 21.86 -11.15
N THR A 339 -23.83 21.60 -10.73
CA THR A 339 -24.65 20.50 -11.23
C THR A 339 -24.96 20.66 -12.71
N ARG A 340 -25.43 21.85 -13.11
CA ARG A 340 -25.69 22.17 -14.51
C ARG A 340 -24.43 21.94 -15.35
N LEU A 341 -23.31 22.53 -14.95
CA LEU A 341 -22.03 22.40 -15.64
C LEU A 341 -21.55 20.95 -15.69
N ALA A 342 -21.69 20.17 -14.61
CA ALA A 342 -21.27 18.77 -14.58
C ALA A 342 -22.07 17.90 -15.56
N THR A 343 -23.35 18.22 -15.78
CA THR A 343 -24.21 17.49 -16.73
C THR A 343 -24.08 17.96 -18.17
N SER A 344 -23.74 19.23 -18.40
CA SER A 344 -23.64 19.81 -19.74
C SER A 344 -22.21 19.88 -20.29
N SER A 345 -21.19 19.60 -19.47
CA SER A 345 -19.80 19.61 -19.91
C SER A 345 -19.53 18.50 -20.93
N PRO A 346 -18.61 18.73 -21.88
CA PRO A 346 -18.20 17.69 -22.81
C PRO A 346 -17.63 16.48 -22.06
N GLU A 347 -17.79 15.29 -22.63
CA GLU A 347 -17.21 14.08 -22.05
C GLU A 347 -15.69 14.18 -21.97
N ASN A 348 -15.10 13.56 -20.94
CA ASN A 348 -13.66 13.57 -20.77
C ASN A 348 -12.99 12.82 -21.94
N PRO A 349 -12.06 13.44 -22.70
CA PRO A 349 -11.41 12.81 -23.85
C PRO A 349 -10.70 11.49 -23.54
N LYS A 350 -10.24 11.29 -22.30
CA LYS A 350 -9.65 10.02 -21.88
C LYS A 350 -10.69 8.90 -21.86
N LEU A 351 -11.94 9.19 -21.49
CA LEU A 351 -13.04 8.22 -21.50
C LEU A 351 -13.42 7.82 -22.93
N GLU A 352 -13.46 8.77 -23.86
CA GLU A 352 -13.68 8.49 -25.29
C GLU A 352 -12.60 7.54 -25.86
N VAL A 353 -11.33 7.81 -25.54
CA VAL A 353 -10.21 6.94 -25.93
C VAL A 353 -10.35 5.55 -25.29
N LEU A 354 -10.71 5.49 -24.00
CA LEU A 354 -10.94 4.22 -23.31
C LEU A 354 -12.08 3.43 -23.95
N GLU A 355 -13.19 4.08 -24.30
CA GLU A 355 -14.31 3.45 -25.01
C GLU A 355 -13.86 2.87 -26.35
N ALA A 356 -13.11 3.64 -27.15
CA ALA A 356 -12.59 3.17 -28.43
C ALA A 356 -11.69 1.93 -28.28
N ILE A 357 -10.81 1.91 -27.28
CA ILE A 357 -9.97 0.74 -26.97
C ILE A 357 -10.84 -0.46 -26.61
N LEU A 358 -11.80 -0.28 -25.70
CA LEU A 358 -12.66 -1.37 -25.24
C LEU A 358 -13.53 -1.92 -26.38
N LEU A 359 -14.14 -1.08 -27.21
CA LEU A 359 -14.91 -1.52 -28.37
C LEU A 359 -14.05 -2.29 -29.37
N LYS A 360 -12.82 -1.83 -29.64
CA LYS A 360 -11.90 -2.52 -30.55
C LYS A 360 -11.52 -3.90 -30.03
N GLN A 361 -11.17 -4.00 -28.75
CA GLN A 361 -10.66 -5.25 -28.18
C GLN A 361 -11.79 -6.24 -27.85
N PHE A 362 -12.91 -5.78 -27.29
CA PHE A 362 -14.02 -6.62 -26.82
C PHE A 362 -15.01 -7.05 -27.91
N ARG A 363 -14.88 -6.53 -29.14
CA ARG A 363 -15.58 -7.08 -30.32
C ARG A 363 -14.89 -8.33 -30.89
N SER A 364 -13.66 -8.62 -30.50
CA SER A 364 -12.93 -9.80 -31.00
C SER A 364 -13.64 -11.10 -30.58
N PRO A 365 -13.72 -12.12 -31.47
CA PRO A 365 -14.29 -13.43 -31.13
C PRO A 365 -13.52 -14.18 -30.04
N ASP A 366 -12.30 -13.77 -29.70
CA ASP A 366 -11.37 -14.49 -28.81
C ASP A 366 -11.67 -14.41 -27.30
N ARG A 367 -12.90 -14.03 -26.91
CA ARG A 367 -13.34 -13.88 -25.50
C ARG A 367 -12.32 -13.12 -24.63
N PRO A 368 -12.08 -11.82 -24.93
CA PRO A 368 -11.01 -11.05 -24.32
C PRO A 368 -11.19 -10.87 -22.82
N ARG A 369 -10.07 -10.70 -22.11
CA ARG A 369 -10.02 -10.45 -20.67
C ARG A 369 -9.11 -9.27 -20.38
N GLY A 370 -9.72 -8.22 -19.83
CA GLY A 370 -9.08 -6.93 -19.64
C GLY A 370 -8.87 -6.54 -18.18
N ILE A 371 -7.82 -5.74 -17.94
CA ILE A 371 -7.63 -5.01 -16.69
C ILE A 371 -7.39 -3.53 -17.01
N ILE A 372 -8.21 -2.64 -16.44
CA ILE A 372 -8.02 -1.19 -16.44
C ILE A 372 -7.41 -0.82 -15.09
N PHE A 373 -6.16 -0.38 -15.10
CA PHE A 373 -5.51 0.15 -13.91
C PHE A 373 -5.77 1.64 -13.76
N THR A 374 -6.25 2.05 -12.59
CA THR A 374 -6.46 3.46 -12.21
C THR A 374 -5.91 3.74 -10.81
N ARG A 375 -5.66 5.01 -10.50
CA ARG A 375 -4.87 5.42 -9.33
C ARG A 375 -5.64 5.24 -8.03
N THR A 376 -6.90 5.65 -8.01
CA THR A 376 -7.68 5.77 -6.77
C THR A 376 -8.86 4.82 -6.75
N ARG A 377 -9.33 4.45 -5.55
CA ARG A 377 -10.54 3.62 -5.40
C ARG A 377 -11.77 4.35 -5.93
N GLN A 378 -11.85 5.66 -5.71
CA GLN A 378 -12.93 6.49 -6.24
C GLN A 378 -12.97 6.40 -7.77
N SER A 379 -11.83 6.63 -8.43
CA SER A 379 -11.72 6.51 -9.89
C SER A 379 -12.10 5.12 -10.39
N ALA A 380 -11.76 4.05 -9.66
CA ALA A 380 -12.15 2.70 -10.05
C ALA A 380 -13.67 2.49 -10.01
N HIS A 381 -14.34 2.99 -8.98
CA HIS A 381 -15.80 2.95 -8.88
C HIS A 381 -16.49 3.83 -9.92
N SER A 382 -16.01 5.05 -10.12
CA SER A 382 -16.53 5.97 -11.15
C SER A 382 -16.40 5.38 -12.55
N LEU A 383 -15.26 4.75 -12.87
CA LEU A 383 -15.07 4.04 -14.13
C LEU A 383 -16.03 2.84 -14.26
N LEU A 384 -16.30 2.09 -13.18
CA LEU A 384 -17.30 1.01 -13.22
C LEU A 384 -18.71 1.55 -13.54
N LEU A 385 -19.12 2.63 -12.87
CA LEU A 385 -20.42 3.26 -13.13
C LEU A 385 -20.51 3.80 -14.55
N TRP A 386 -19.44 4.43 -15.05
CA TRP A 386 -19.34 4.86 -16.44
C TRP A 386 -19.48 3.66 -17.40
N LEU A 387 -18.70 2.58 -17.21
CA LEU A 387 -18.77 1.37 -18.04
C LEU A 387 -20.20 0.78 -18.11
N GLN A 388 -20.94 0.80 -17.01
CA GLN A 388 -22.32 0.27 -16.94
C GLN A 388 -23.34 1.19 -17.63
N GLN A 389 -23.08 2.49 -17.67
CA GLN A 389 -24.00 3.49 -18.19
C GLN A 389 -23.72 3.86 -19.65
N GLN A 390 -22.53 3.55 -20.18
CA GLN A 390 -22.16 3.96 -21.54
C GLN A 390 -22.88 3.17 -22.63
N PRO A 391 -23.72 3.81 -23.47
CA PRO A 391 -24.52 3.11 -24.47
C PRO A 391 -23.68 2.35 -25.50
N GLY A 392 -22.55 2.91 -25.94
CA GLY A 392 -21.69 2.25 -26.93
C GLY A 392 -21.13 0.92 -26.42
N LEU A 393 -20.77 0.85 -25.14
CA LEU A 393 -20.24 -0.35 -24.51
C LEU A 393 -21.29 -1.41 -24.21
N GLN A 394 -22.58 -1.07 -24.19
CA GLN A 394 -23.67 -2.06 -24.08
C GLN A 394 -23.80 -2.94 -25.33
N THR A 395 -23.16 -2.56 -26.44
CA THR A 395 -23.12 -3.35 -27.69
C THR A 395 -22.13 -4.51 -27.67
N VAL A 396 -21.30 -4.61 -26.63
CA VAL A 396 -20.25 -5.63 -26.50
C VAL A 396 -20.41 -6.38 -25.18
N ASP A 397 -19.96 -7.63 -25.15
CA ASP A 397 -20.04 -8.46 -23.95
C ASP A 397 -18.97 -8.03 -22.94
N ILE A 398 -19.23 -6.97 -22.18
CA ILE A 398 -18.37 -6.49 -21.08
C ILE A 398 -19.09 -6.73 -19.76
N ARG A 399 -18.44 -7.50 -18.88
CA ARG A 399 -18.88 -7.81 -17.51
C ARG A 399 -17.84 -7.27 -16.53
N PRO A 400 -17.92 -5.97 -16.19
CA PRO A 400 -16.89 -5.28 -15.42
C PRO A 400 -17.12 -5.42 -13.92
N GLN A 401 -16.04 -5.46 -13.15
CA GLN A 401 -16.09 -5.39 -11.68
C GLN A 401 -14.85 -4.66 -11.15
N VAL A 402 -15.00 -3.95 -10.03
CA VAL A 402 -13.85 -3.33 -9.36
C VAL A 402 -12.98 -4.37 -8.63
N LEU A 403 -11.67 -4.12 -8.59
CA LEU A 403 -10.72 -4.84 -7.75
C LEU A 403 -9.81 -3.83 -7.01
N ILE A 404 -10.21 -3.50 -5.79
CA ILE A 404 -9.55 -2.50 -4.94
C ILE A 404 -9.04 -3.10 -3.64
N GLY A 405 -8.07 -2.42 -3.01
CA GLY A 405 -7.43 -2.93 -1.80
C GLY A 405 -8.27 -2.74 -0.53
N ALA A 406 -8.03 -3.63 0.44
CA ALA A 406 -8.71 -3.67 1.75
C ALA A 406 -8.28 -2.58 2.75
N GLY A 407 -7.46 -1.60 2.36
CA GLY A 407 -6.80 -0.69 3.30
C GLY A 407 -7.78 0.26 4.04
N ASN A 408 -7.52 0.45 5.34
CA ASN A 408 -8.36 1.18 6.32
C ASN A 408 -8.07 2.69 6.46
N ASN A 409 -7.28 3.29 5.56
CA ASN A 409 -6.67 4.61 5.82
C ASN A 409 -7.58 5.83 5.66
N SER A 410 -8.90 5.64 5.54
CA SER A 410 -9.84 6.74 5.67
C SER A 410 -11.22 6.23 6.06
N GLN A 411 -11.76 6.76 7.17
CA GLN A 411 -13.22 6.73 7.42
C GLN A 411 -14.02 7.31 6.24
N LYS A 412 -13.36 8.05 5.34
CA LYS A 412 -13.91 8.65 4.11
C LYS A 412 -14.43 7.64 3.07
N THR A 413 -14.18 6.33 3.23
CA THR A 413 -14.32 5.33 2.16
C THR A 413 -14.86 3.98 2.68
N GLN A 414 -15.69 3.95 3.72
CA GLN A 414 -16.29 2.67 4.17
C GLN A 414 -17.20 2.05 3.10
N LEU A 415 -17.81 2.86 2.22
CA LEU A 415 -18.67 2.39 1.12
C LEU A 415 -17.89 1.79 -0.07
N ILE A 416 -16.59 2.04 -0.17
CA ILE A 416 -15.74 1.71 -1.33
C ILE A 416 -14.51 0.93 -0.83
N GLN A 417 -14.79 -0.19 -0.16
CA GLN A 417 -13.78 -1.14 0.30
C GLN A 417 -14.16 -2.53 -0.17
N MET A 418 -13.14 -3.35 -0.45
CA MET A 418 -13.31 -4.77 -0.69
C MET A 418 -12.59 -5.51 0.41
N THR A 419 -13.31 -6.42 1.05
CA THR A 419 -12.70 -7.41 1.94
C THR A 419 -11.78 -8.30 1.11
N GLN A 420 -10.88 -9.03 1.75
CA GLN A 420 -10.04 -9.96 0.99
C GLN A 420 -10.85 -11.13 0.43
N ARG A 421 -11.95 -11.53 1.09
CA ARG A 421 -12.89 -12.52 0.58
C ARG A 421 -13.53 -12.01 -0.72
N ASP A 422 -13.96 -10.75 -0.75
CA ASP A 422 -14.51 -10.12 -1.95
C ASP A 422 -13.46 -10.10 -3.08
N GLN A 423 -12.21 -9.75 -2.76
CA GLN A 423 -11.13 -9.75 -3.75
C GLN A 423 -10.91 -11.16 -4.33
N GLN A 424 -10.87 -12.20 -3.50
CA GLN A 424 -10.71 -13.57 -3.96
C GLN A 424 -11.89 -14.03 -4.82
N GLU A 425 -13.12 -13.68 -4.45
CA GLU A 425 -14.31 -13.99 -5.23
C GLU A 425 -14.27 -13.31 -6.60
N VAL A 426 -13.93 -12.03 -6.66
CA VAL A 426 -13.78 -11.29 -7.92
C VAL A 426 -12.68 -11.87 -8.80
N ILE A 427 -11.52 -12.19 -8.21
CA ILE A 427 -10.42 -12.85 -8.93
C ILE A 427 -10.86 -14.20 -9.48
N GLN A 428 -11.61 -14.99 -8.70
CA GLN A 428 -12.09 -16.30 -9.14
C GLN A 428 -13.11 -16.18 -10.27
N LYS A 429 -14.09 -15.27 -10.15
CA LYS A 429 -15.06 -14.99 -11.22
C LYS A 429 -14.38 -14.48 -12.49
N PHE A 430 -13.29 -13.73 -12.37
CA PHE A 430 -12.50 -13.29 -13.51
C PHE A 430 -11.68 -14.44 -14.13
N ARG A 431 -11.15 -15.37 -13.33
CA ARG A 431 -10.47 -16.58 -13.80
C ARG A 431 -11.40 -17.56 -14.51
N THR A 432 -12.63 -17.74 -14.03
CA THR A 432 -13.64 -18.59 -14.68
C THR A 432 -14.25 -17.96 -15.94
N GLY A 433 -14.06 -16.64 -16.14
CA GLY A 433 -14.62 -15.90 -17.27
C GLY A 433 -16.04 -15.39 -17.01
N THR A 434 -16.58 -15.59 -15.81
CA THR A 434 -17.83 -14.95 -15.35
C THR A 434 -17.71 -13.43 -15.40
N LEU A 435 -16.52 -12.91 -15.06
CA LEU A 435 -16.12 -11.52 -15.34
C LEU A 435 -15.06 -11.53 -16.43
N ASN A 436 -15.03 -10.48 -17.25
CA ASN A 436 -14.04 -10.34 -18.31
C ASN A 436 -13.37 -8.96 -18.36
N LEU A 437 -13.76 -8.03 -17.48
CA LEU A 437 -13.07 -6.76 -17.30
C LEU A 437 -12.91 -6.44 -15.81
N LEU A 438 -11.69 -6.12 -15.37
CA LEU A 438 -11.44 -5.59 -14.03
C LEU A 438 -11.10 -4.11 -14.09
N VAL A 439 -11.68 -3.31 -13.21
CA VAL A 439 -11.21 -1.95 -12.93
C VAL A 439 -10.46 -1.97 -11.61
N ALA A 440 -9.14 -1.94 -11.68
CA ALA A 440 -8.27 -2.22 -10.55
C ALA A 440 -7.40 -1.04 -10.13
N THR A 441 -7.06 -1.00 -8.85
CA THR A 441 -5.95 -0.19 -8.33
C THR A 441 -4.65 -0.99 -8.36
N SER A 442 -3.57 -0.47 -7.76
CA SER A 442 -2.28 -1.17 -7.65
C SER A 442 -2.32 -2.53 -6.94
N VAL A 443 -3.46 -2.91 -6.36
CA VAL A 443 -3.69 -4.24 -5.76
C VAL A 443 -3.56 -5.37 -6.77
N ALA A 444 -3.87 -5.14 -8.05
CA ALA A 444 -3.76 -6.15 -9.10
C ALA A 444 -2.46 -6.03 -9.93
N GLU A 445 -1.61 -5.04 -9.66
CA GLU A 445 -0.35 -4.84 -10.41
C GLU A 445 0.64 -5.98 -10.16
N GLU A 446 0.70 -6.46 -8.93
CA GLU A 446 1.61 -7.51 -8.47
C GLU A 446 0.84 -8.78 -8.09
N GLY A 447 1.49 -9.93 -8.26
CA GLY A 447 1.03 -11.21 -7.73
C GLY A 447 -0.16 -11.87 -8.41
N LEU A 448 -1.03 -11.12 -9.09
CA LEU A 448 -2.20 -11.68 -9.77
C LEU A 448 -1.78 -12.49 -11.01
N ASP A 449 -1.94 -13.82 -10.95
CA ASP A 449 -1.70 -14.73 -12.08
C ASP A 449 -2.99 -15.05 -12.83
N ILE A 450 -3.11 -14.49 -14.05
CA ILE A 450 -4.22 -14.70 -14.97
C ILE A 450 -3.64 -14.88 -16.39
N PRO A 451 -3.34 -16.12 -16.81
CA PRO A 451 -2.73 -16.39 -18.12
C PRO A 451 -3.53 -15.90 -19.33
N GLN A 452 -4.85 -15.80 -19.18
CA GLN A 452 -5.79 -15.43 -20.25
C GLN A 452 -6.01 -13.93 -20.41
N CYS A 453 -5.36 -13.08 -19.58
CA CYS A 453 -5.47 -11.62 -19.72
C CYS A 453 -4.69 -11.15 -20.95
N ASN A 454 -5.41 -10.52 -21.88
CA ASN A 454 -4.89 -10.07 -23.17
C ASN A 454 -5.06 -8.56 -23.41
N VAL A 455 -5.76 -7.84 -22.52
CA VAL A 455 -5.91 -6.39 -22.59
C VAL A 455 -5.51 -5.77 -21.25
N VAL A 456 -4.51 -4.90 -21.27
CA VAL A 456 -4.15 -4.11 -20.09
C VAL A 456 -4.19 -2.64 -20.47
N VAL A 457 -4.99 -1.85 -19.79
CA VAL A 457 -5.09 -0.41 -19.97
C VAL A 457 -4.59 0.28 -18.71
N ARG A 458 -3.55 1.11 -18.84
CA ARG A 458 -3.10 1.98 -17.77
C ARG A 458 -3.68 3.36 -17.98
N TYR A 459 -4.65 3.70 -17.15
CA TYR A 459 -5.51 4.85 -17.34
C TYR A 459 -5.07 6.03 -16.48
N GLY A 460 -4.40 7.01 -17.09
CA GLY A 460 -3.99 8.25 -16.42
C GLY A 460 -3.08 8.03 -15.20
N LEU A 461 -2.19 7.05 -15.25
CA LEU A 461 -1.39 6.63 -14.10
C LEU A 461 -0.04 7.36 -14.00
N LEU A 462 0.24 7.87 -12.80
CA LEU A 462 1.55 8.36 -12.38
C LEU A 462 2.17 7.37 -11.38
N THR A 463 2.97 6.43 -11.86
CA THR A 463 3.66 5.44 -11.01
C THR A 463 5.17 5.45 -11.23
N ASN A 464 5.88 4.58 -10.51
CA ASN A 464 7.27 4.23 -10.79
C ASN A 464 7.37 3.17 -11.91
N GLU A 465 8.61 2.90 -12.29
CA GLU A 465 9.02 1.94 -13.30
C GLU A 465 8.67 0.50 -12.91
N ILE A 466 8.74 0.17 -11.62
CA ILE A 466 8.38 -1.18 -11.12
C ILE A 466 6.90 -1.47 -11.40
N SER A 467 5.99 -0.56 -11.01
CA SER A 467 4.55 -0.68 -11.28
C SER A 467 4.25 -0.77 -12.78
N MET A 468 4.98 -0.03 -13.62
CA MET A 468 4.85 -0.10 -15.08
C MET A 468 5.17 -1.50 -15.60
N VAL A 469 6.33 -2.06 -15.22
CA VAL A 469 6.77 -3.40 -15.63
C VAL A 469 5.81 -4.47 -15.11
N GLN A 470 5.36 -4.36 -13.86
CA GLN A 470 4.44 -5.31 -13.22
C GLN A 470 3.05 -5.30 -13.87
N ALA A 471 2.50 -4.12 -14.18
CA ALA A 471 1.24 -3.97 -14.89
C ALA A 471 1.33 -4.52 -16.33
N ARG A 472 2.40 -4.19 -17.05
CA ARG A 472 2.69 -4.75 -18.40
C ARG A 472 2.74 -6.27 -18.36
N GLY A 473 3.30 -6.83 -17.28
CA GLY A 473 3.37 -8.26 -17.02
C GLY A 473 2.06 -9.02 -16.81
N ARG A 474 0.91 -8.33 -16.79
CA ARG A 474 -0.42 -8.95 -16.72
C ARG A 474 -0.98 -9.29 -18.10
N ALA A 475 -0.51 -8.62 -19.15
CA ALA A 475 -0.81 -8.93 -20.53
C ALA A 475 0.11 -10.07 -21.01
N ARG A 476 -0.35 -11.33 -20.86
CA ARG A 476 0.49 -12.53 -21.05
C ARG A 476 0.10 -13.40 -22.23
N ALA A 477 -1.13 -13.25 -22.74
CA ALA A 477 -1.57 -14.01 -23.90
C ALA A 477 -0.79 -13.60 -25.16
N SER A 478 -0.64 -14.52 -26.11
CA SER A 478 -0.17 -14.17 -27.45
C SER A 478 -1.05 -13.05 -28.04
N GLN A 479 -0.44 -12.03 -28.64
CA GLN A 479 -1.13 -10.84 -29.18
C GLN A 479 -1.79 -9.93 -28.12
N SER A 480 -1.32 -9.96 -26.87
CA SER A 480 -1.83 -9.03 -25.86
C SER A 480 -1.56 -7.56 -26.18
N THR A 481 -2.53 -6.71 -25.89
CA THR A 481 -2.44 -5.25 -26.01
C THR A 481 -2.15 -4.63 -24.65
N TYR A 482 -1.11 -3.80 -24.57
CA TYR A 482 -0.85 -2.93 -23.44
C TYR A 482 -1.01 -1.47 -23.88
N SER A 483 -2.05 -0.81 -23.37
CA SER A 483 -2.40 0.57 -23.71
C SER A 483 -2.09 1.50 -22.55
N PHE A 484 -1.46 2.63 -22.86
CA PHE A 484 -1.29 3.74 -21.93
C PHE A 484 -2.16 4.92 -22.40
N VAL A 485 -3.18 5.24 -21.60
CA VAL A 485 -4.13 6.34 -21.89
C VAL A 485 -3.73 7.57 -21.10
N ALA A 486 -3.41 8.65 -21.80
CA ALA A 486 -3.04 9.93 -21.20
C ALA A 486 -3.37 11.11 -22.12
N ALA A 487 -3.41 12.32 -21.56
CA ALA A 487 -3.50 13.51 -22.38
C ALA A 487 -2.14 13.86 -23.00
N GLN A 488 -2.14 14.44 -24.20
CA GLN A 488 -0.94 14.92 -24.87
C GLN A 488 -0.23 15.99 -24.02
N GLY A 489 1.08 15.87 -23.86
CA GLY A 489 1.90 16.81 -23.07
C GLY A 489 1.68 16.75 -21.55
N SER A 490 0.87 15.80 -21.07
CA SER A 490 0.55 15.61 -19.66
C SER A 490 1.75 15.14 -18.82
N ARG A 491 1.63 15.25 -17.49
CA ARG A 491 2.67 14.78 -16.56
C ARG A 491 2.76 13.25 -16.57
N GLU A 492 1.62 12.59 -16.76
CA GLU A 492 1.41 11.16 -16.91
C GLU A 492 2.28 10.62 -18.05
N LEU A 493 2.16 11.22 -19.24
CA LEU A 493 2.94 10.85 -20.42
C LEU A 493 4.45 11.02 -20.20
N ARG A 494 4.88 12.18 -19.68
CA ARG A 494 6.30 12.41 -19.39
C ARG A 494 6.85 11.40 -18.38
N ARG A 495 6.06 11.05 -17.37
CA ARG A 495 6.45 10.08 -16.35
C ARG A 495 6.56 8.67 -16.93
N GLU A 496 5.63 8.26 -17.79
CA GLU A 496 5.68 6.95 -18.44
C GLU A 496 6.91 6.82 -19.33
N LEU A 497 7.24 7.84 -20.14
CA LEU A 497 8.47 7.88 -20.94
C LEU A 497 9.73 7.85 -20.06
N THR A 498 9.71 8.56 -18.93
CA THR A 498 10.80 8.50 -17.94
C THR A 498 10.95 7.09 -17.37
N ASN A 499 9.84 6.41 -17.07
CA ASN A 499 9.87 5.04 -16.53
C ASN A 499 10.48 4.04 -17.52
N GLU A 500 10.28 4.20 -18.83
CA GLU A 500 10.94 3.37 -19.85
C GLU A 500 12.46 3.58 -19.87
N ALA A 501 12.90 4.84 -19.76
CA ALA A 501 14.32 5.16 -19.63
C ALA A 501 14.91 4.59 -18.32
N LEU A 502 14.14 4.64 -17.22
CA LEU A 502 14.55 4.06 -15.93
C LEU A 502 14.60 2.53 -15.96
N GLU A 503 13.71 1.86 -16.71
CA GLU A 503 13.78 0.42 -16.93
C GLU A 503 15.10 0.04 -17.63
N THR A 504 15.47 0.78 -18.67
CA THR A 504 16.76 0.59 -19.37
C THR A 504 17.95 0.87 -18.45
N LEU A 505 17.84 1.90 -17.61
CA LEU A 505 18.87 2.26 -16.64
C LEU A 505 19.05 1.17 -15.57
N MET A 506 17.95 0.58 -15.10
CA MET A 506 17.94 -0.54 -14.16
C MET A 506 18.67 -1.75 -14.76
N GLU A 507 18.37 -2.12 -16.01
CA GLU A 507 19.04 -3.24 -16.68
C GLU A 507 20.56 -3.04 -16.75
N ARG A 508 21.00 -1.83 -17.09
CA ARG A 508 22.42 -1.45 -17.10
C ARG A 508 23.05 -1.50 -15.71
N ALA A 509 22.33 -1.04 -14.68
CA ALA A 509 22.82 -1.07 -13.30
C ALA A 509 22.96 -2.51 -12.78
N VAL A 510 22.00 -3.39 -13.08
CA VAL A 510 22.09 -4.81 -12.71
C VAL A 510 23.26 -5.48 -13.44
N ALA A 511 23.44 -5.21 -14.73
CA ALA A 511 24.57 -5.74 -15.48
C ALA A 511 25.93 -5.27 -14.91
N ALA A 512 26.03 -4.00 -14.52
CA ALA A 512 27.23 -3.47 -13.88
C ALA A 512 27.50 -4.12 -12.51
N VAL A 513 26.46 -4.38 -11.72
CA VAL A 513 26.60 -5.09 -10.42
C VAL A 513 26.97 -6.57 -10.63
N GLN A 514 26.42 -7.24 -11.65
CA GLN A 514 26.77 -8.63 -11.99
C GLN A 514 28.20 -8.79 -12.49
N ALA A 515 28.73 -7.77 -13.19
CA ALA A 515 30.10 -7.76 -13.73
C ALA A 515 31.14 -7.23 -12.73
N MET A 516 30.71 -6.75 -11.55
CA MET A 516 31.60 -6.21 -10.52
C MET A 516 32.53 -7.30 -9.98
N ASP A 517 33.78 -6.93 -9.71
CA ASP A 517 34.71 -7.86 -9.05
C ASP A 517 34.14 -8.31 -7.69
N GLN A 518 34.33 -9.59 -7.37
CA GLN A 518 33.71 -10.21 -6.21
C GLN A 518 34.21 -9.60 -4.90
N ALA A 519 35.48 -9.20 -4.81
CA ALA A 519 36.03 -8.58 -3.61
C ALA A 519 35.50 -7.15 -3.45
N GLU A 520 35.41 -6.38 -4.54
CA GLU A 520 34.79 -5.05 -4.56
C GLU A 520 33.33 -5.11 -4.12
N TYR A 521 32.54 -6.02 -4.72
CA TYR A 521 31.13 -6.20 -4.40
C TYR A 521 30.91 -6.52 -2.92
N GLN A 522 31.69 -7.46 -2.38
CA GLN A 522 31.61 -7.84 -0.96
C GLN A 522 31.95 -6.66 -0.03
N ALA A 523 32.98 -5.87 -0.36
CA ALA A 523 33.39 -4.72 0.42
C ALA A 523 32.29 -3.64 0.45
N LYS A 524 31.72 -3.29 -0.73
CA LYS A 524 30.61 -2.33 -0.84
C LYS A 524 29.38 -2.81 -0.06
N ARG A 525 28.99 -4.08 -0.22
CA ARG A 525 27.84 -4.66 0.50
C ARG A 525 28.05 -4.59 2.02
N ALA A 526 29.23 -4.99 2.51
CA ALA A 526 29.54 -4.96 3.94
C ALA A 526 29.49 -3.53 4.52
N ALA A 527 29.97 -2.53 3.78
CA ALA A 527 29.90 -1.13 4.19
C ALA A 527 28.45 -0.63 4.31
N LEU A 528 27.58 -0.98 3.36
CA LEU A 528 26.16 -0.62 3.37
C LEU A 528 25.44 -1.25 4.57
N VAL A 529 25.66 -2.55 4.82
CA VAL A 529 25.08 -3.25 5.98
C VAL A 529 25.50 -2.58 7.29
N LYS A 530 26.80 -2.26 7.45
CA LYS A 530 27.30 -1.60 8.66
C LYS A 530 26.65 -0.22 8.88
N ARG A 531 26.48 0.57 7.81
CA ARG A 531 25.81 1.88 7.88
C ARG A 531 24.35 1.75 8.30
N ALA A 532 23.61 0.80 7.71
CA ALA A 532 22.20 0.58 8.03
C ALA A 532 21.99 0.21 9.51
N VAL A 533 22.79 -0.72 10.03
CA VAL A 533 22.71 -1.15 11.43
C VAL A 533 23.07 -0.01 12.40
N GLN A 534 24.08 0.80 12.09
CA GLN A 534 24.44 1.97 12.90
C GLN A 534 23.33 3.04 12.90
N ALA A 535 22.64 3.25 11.78
CA ALA A 535 21.53 4.19 11.69
C ALA A 535 20.35 3.74 12.57
N ALA A 536 19.97 2.46 12.51
CA ALA A 536 18.90 1.89 13.33
C ALA A 536 19.17 2.03 14.84
N GLN A 537 20.42 1.81 15.27
CA GLN A 537 20.83 1.99 16.67
C GLN A 537 20.73 3.46 17.14
N ARG A 538 20.96 4.43 16.24
CA ARG A 538 20.83 5.87 16.56
C ARG A 538 19.37 6.30 16.68
N GLU A 539 18.48 5.80 15.82
CA GLU A 539 17.04 6.12 15.88
C GLU A 539 16.39 5.61 17.18
N SER A 540 16.78 4.43 17.66
CA SER A 540 16.31 3.90 18.96
C SER A 540 16.62 4.84 20.14
N ARG A 541 17.69 5.65 20.04
CA ARG A 541 18.12 6.60 21.08
C ARG A 541 17.44 7.97 21.02
N GLN A 542 16.62 8.27 19.99
CA GLN A 542 16.00 9.60 19.80
C GLN A 542 14.66 9.82 20.53
N ARG A 543 14.27 8.96 21.49
CA ARG A 543 13.08 9.19 22.33
C ARG A 543 13.41 10.21 23.43
N LYS A 544 13.17 11.50 23.15
CA LYS A 544 13.73 12.64 23.89
C LYS A 544 12.98 13.04 25.15
N PHE A 545 11.69 12.74 25.29
CA PHE A 545 10.87 13.25 26.39
C PHE A 545 10.25 12.14 27.24
N LEU A 546 10.01 12.45 28.52
CA LEU A 546 9.16 11.64 29.38
C LEU A 546 7.71 11.73 28.90
N ALA A 547 6.97 10.61 28.95
CA ALA A 547 5.62 10.53 28.41
C ALA A 547 4.64 11.51 29.10
N GLU A 548 4.85 11.77 30.39
CA GLU A 548 4.07 12.74 31.19
C GLU A 548 4.30 14.21 30.79
N GLN A 549 5.41 14.52 30.11
CA GLN A 549 5.72 15.88 29.64
C GLN A 549 5.11 16.19 28.27
N VAL A 550 4.45 15.21 27.65
CA VAL A 550 3.88 15.34 26.31
C VAL A 550 2.36 15.34 26.42
N GLN A 551 1.72 16.48 26.15
CA GLN A 551 0.27 16.60 26.11
C GLN A 551 -0.29 16.13 24.76
N LEU A 552 -1.46 15.49 24.82
CA LEU A 552 -2.25 15.09 23.67
C LEU A 552 -3.33 16.15 23.42
N LEU A 553 -3.28 16.80 22.27
CA LEU A 553 -4.26 17.79 21.84
C LEU A 553 -5.05 17.27 20.64
N CYS A 554 -6.33 17.66 20.52
CA CYS A 554 -7.08 17.40 19.31
C CYS A 554 -6.51 18.20 18.12
N ILE A 555 -6.20 17.55 17.00
CA ILE A 555 -5.65 18.25 15.82
C ILE A 555 -6.56 19.35 15.25
N ASN A 556 -7.88 19.23 15.46
CA ASN A 556 -8.86 20.12 14.86
C ASN A 556 -9.29 21.29 15.75
N CYS A 557 -9.34 21.10 17.08
CA CYS A 557 -9.79 22.14 18.01
C CYS A 557 -8.77 22.50 19.09
N VAL A 558 -7.61 21.86 19.10
CA VAL A 558 -6.47 22.10 20.03
C VAL A 558 -6.83 21.89 21.50
N VAL A 559 -8.03 21.35 21.80
CA VAL A 559 -8.40 21.01 23.19
C VAL A 559 -7.45 19.94 23.71
N SER A 560 -6.98 20.11 24.95
CA SER A 560 -6.17 19.10 25.62
C SER A 560 -7.05 17.94 26.09
N VAL A 561 -6.61 16.72 25.79
CA VAL A 561 -7.38 15.49 26.01
C VAL A 561 -6.64 14.47 26.88
N GLY A 562 -5.41 14.76 27.29
CA GLY A 562 -4.61 13.88 28.13
C GLY A 562 -3.11 14.04 27.90
N TYR A 563 -2.34 13.04 28.32
CA TYR A 563 -0.89 13.01 28.24
C TYR A 563 -0.39 11.72 27.59
N GLY A 564 0.87 11.71 27.15
CA GLY A 564 1.52 10.52 26.62
C GLY A 564 1.59 9.37 27.65
N SER A 565 1.63 9.70 28.95
CA SER A 565 1.59 8.73 30.05
C SER A 565 0.25 7.97 30.15
N ASP A 566 -0.84 8.49 29.58
CA ASP A 566 -2.14 7.82 29.51
C ASP A 566 -2.18 6.72 28.46
N LEU A 567 -1.16 6.61 27.60
CA LEU A 567 -1.17 5.68 26.47
C LEU A 567 -0.58 4.32 26.83
N ARG A 568 -1.16 3.26 26.28
CA ARG A 568 -0.63 1.89 26.30
C ARG A 568 -0.71 1.26 24.92
N LYS A 569 0.13 0.26 24.65
CA LYS A 569 0.11 -0.56 23.42
C LYS A 569 -0.58 -1.90 23.68
N VAL A 570 -1.71 -2.14 23.02
CA VAL A 570 -2.36 -3.46 22.94
C VAL A 570 -1.84 -4.17 21.69
N GLU A 571 -1.42 -5.43 21.84
CA GLU A 571 -0.85 -6.27 20.76
C GLU A 571 0.28 -5.56 19.98
N GLY A 572 1.09 -4.76 20.68
CA GLY A 572 2.22 -4.00 20.11
C GLY A 572 1.85 -2.94 19.06
N THR A 573 0.58 -2.73 18.76
CA THR A 573 0.13 -1.96 17.59
C THR A 573 -0.97 -0.94 17.92
N HIS A 574 -1.97 -1.33 18.72
CA HIS A 574 -3.11 -0.49 19.05
C HIS A 574 -2.76 0.43 20.23
N HIS A 575 -2.69 1.73 19.97
CA HIS A 575 -2.38 2.72 21.01
C HIS A 575 -3.68 3.19 21.66
N VAL A 576 -3.91 2.73 22.89
CA VAL A 576 -5.12 2.98 23.67
C VAL A 576 -4.86 4.01 24.74
N ASN A 577 -5.84 4.85 25.05
CA ASN A 577 -5.83 5.67 26.26
C ASN A 577 -6.48 4.89 27.41
N VAL A 578 -5.76 4.73 28.53
CA VAL A 578 -6.21 3.95 29.70
C VAL A 578 -6.68 4.82 30.86
N ASN A 579 -6.74 6.14 30.68
CA ASN A 579 -7.23 7.06 31.70
C ASN A 579 -8.75 6.89 31.88
N PRO A 580 -9.25 6.58 33.10
CA PRO A 580 -10.67 6.30 33.33
C PRO A 580 -11.57 7.50 33.01
N ASN A 581 -11.05 8.71 33.13
CA ASN A 581 -11.78 9.94 32.85
C ASN A 581 -11.76 10.35 31.38
N PHE A 582 -11.05 9.61 30.51
CA PHE A 582 -10.92 9.98 29.09
C PHE A 582 -12.27 9.99 28.35
N SER A 583 -13.26 9.24 28.85
CA SER A 583 -14.63 9.15 28.30
C SER A 583 -15.36 10.49 28.18
N ILE A 584 -14.95 11.52 28.92
CA ILE A 584 -15.56 12.86 28.83
C ILE A 584 -15.15 13.60 27.54
N TYR A 585 -14.05 13.22 26.90
CA TYR A 585 -13.48 13.94 25.76
C TYR A 585 -13.95 13.44 24.39
N TYR A 586 -14.59 12.26 24.32
CA TYR A 586 -15.01 11.67 23.06
C TYR A 586 -16.49 11.24 23.04
N ASN A 587 -17.02 11.18 21.82
CA ASN A 587 -18.31 10.56 21.49
C ASN A 587 -18.04 9.21 20.83
N ILE A 588 -19.01 8.29 20.94
CA ILE A 588 -18.93 6.94 20.37
C ILE A 588 -20.15 6.74 19.48
N SER A 589 -19.95 6.22 18.27
CA SER A 589 -21.08 5.81 17.42
C SER A 589 -21.84 4.64 18.04
N GLU A 590 -23.17 4.64 17.90
CA GLU A 590 -24.02 3.55 18.39
C GLU A 590 -23.72 2.23 17.68
N GLN A 591 -23.55 2.29 16.36
CA GLN A 591 -23.20 1.13 15.56
C GLN A 591 -21.71 0.83 15.69
N PRO A 592 -21.33 -0.43 15.97
CA PRO A 592 -19.94 -0.85 15.96
C PRO A 592 -19.30 -0.66 14.58
N VAL A 593 -18.00 -0.38 14.56
CA VAL A 593 -17.23 -0.36 13.33
C VAL A 593 -17.17 -1.78 12.79
N VAL A 594 -17.71 -1.99 11.59
CA VAL A 594 -17.60 -3.28 10.91
C VAL A 594 -16.16 -3.48 10.45
N ILE A 595 -15.54 -4.52 10.97
CA ILE A 595 -14.26 -5.03 10.49
C ILE A 595 -14.49 -6.50 10.14
N ASP A 596 -14.37 -6.83 8.86
CA ASP A 596 -14.53 -8.21 8.37
C ASP A 596 -13.26 -9.03 8.66
N ARG A 597 -12.99 -9.22 9.95
CA ARG A 597 -11.90 -10.00 10.50
C ARG A 597 -12.15 -10.31 11.97
N ASP A 598 -11.96 -11.58 12.35
CA ASP A 598 -11.94 -11.98 13.75
C ASP A 598 -10.57 -11.71 14.37
N PHE A 599 -10.56 -11.10 15.56
CA PHE A 599 -9.36 -10.94 16.37
C PHE A 599 -9.46 -11.83 17.61
N LYS A 600 -8.33 -12.38 18.04
CA LYS A 600 -8.27 -13.37 19.14
C LYS A 600 -8.79 -12.78 20.45
N ASP A 601 -8.26 -11.63 20.83
CA ASP A 601 -8.49 -11.05 22.15
C ASP A 601 -9.35 -9.78 22.14
N TRP A 602 -9.79 -9.31 20.98
CA TRP A 602 -10.63 -8.11 20.90
C TRP A 602 -11.67 -8.11 19.79
N ARG A 603 -12.63 -7.18 19.89
CA ARG A 603 -13.59 -6.88 18.83
C ARG A 603 -13.80 -5.37 18.70
N PRO A 604 -14.13 -4.86 17.50
CA PRO A 604 -14.42 -3.45 17.34
C PRO A 604 -15.71 -3.05 18.07
N GLY A 605 -15.64 -1.92 18.77
CA GLY A 605 -16.78 -1.15 19.25
C GLY A 605 -17.10 0.00 18.29
N GLY A 606 -17.72 1.07 18.79
CA GLY A 606 -18.07 2.24 17.97
C GLY A 606 -16.87 3.09 17.55
N ALA A 607 -17.04 3.88 16.50
CA ALA A 607 -16.07 4.90 16.08
C ALA A 607 -16.01 6.02 17.13
N ILE A 608 -14.81 6.51 17.43
CA ILE A 608 -14.61 7.59 18.40
C ILE A 608 -14.29 8.91 17.70
N SER A 609 -14.92 9.98 18.16
CA SER A 609 -14.71 11.34 17.68
C SER A 609 -14.60 12.33 18.84
N CYS A 610 -13.92 13.45 18.60
CA CYS A 610 -13.81 14.54 19.56
C CYS A 610 -15.19 15.05 19.96
N ARG A 611 -15.50 15.11 21.25
CA ARG A 611 -16.77 15.68 21.73
C ARG A 611 -16.91 17.17 21.40
N ASN A 612 -15.79 17.90 21.40
CA ASN A 612 -15.77 19.35 21.20
C ASN A 612 -15.97 19.79 19.73
N CYS A 613 -15.49 19.00 18.76
CA CYS A 613 -15.52 19.42 17.35
C CYS A 613 -15.89 18.34 16.33
N GLY A 614 -16.13 17.09 16.76
CA GLY A 614 -16.47 15.99 15.87
C GLY A 614 -15.29 15.35 15.13
N GLU A 615 -14.06 15.83 15.32
CA GLU A 615 -12.87 15.27 14.66
C GLU A 615 -12.71 13.77 14.96
N ALA A 616 -12.55 12.98 13.91
CA ALA A 616 -12.39 11.54 14.03
C ALA A 616 -11.06 11.16 14.70
N TRP A 617 -11.13 10.51 15.86
CA TRP A 617 -9.93 10.10 16.61
C TRP A 617 -9.56 8.64 16.39
N GLY A 618 -10.50 7.75 16.13
CA GLY A 618 -10.21 6.32 16.01
C GLY A 618 -11.43 5.43 16.17
N LEU A 619 -11.28 4.35 16.94
CA LEU A 619 -12.37 3.44 17.31
C LEU A 619 -12.18 2.93 18.75
N GLN A 620 -13.26 2.47 19.37
CA GLN A 620 -13.21 1.70 20.61
C GLN A 620 -12.90 0.24 20.28
N ILE A 621 -11.98 -0.39 21.00
CA ILE A 621 -11.84 -1.85 21.02
C ILE A 621 -12.40 -2.39 22.32
N ILE A 622 -13.04 -3.54 22.24
CA ILE A 622 -13.43 -4.34 23.41
C ILE A 622 -12.38 -5.42 23.52
N TYR A 623 -11.36 -5.19 24.34
CA TYR A 623 -10.26 -6.13 24.58
C TYR A 623 -10.59 -6.97 25.80
N LYS A 624 -10.86 -8.27 25.58
CA LYS A 624 -11.48 -9.18 26.57
C LYS A 624 -12.77 -8.57 27.13
N SER A 625 -12.79 -8.13 28.39
CA SER A 625 -13.94 -7.46 29.02
C SER A 625 -13.84 -5.93 29.09
N VAL A 626 -12.70 -5.34 28.71
CA VAL A 626 -12.44 -3.90 28.90
C VAL A 626 -12.64 -3.12 27.59
N LYS A 627 -13.31 -1.98 27.69
CA LYS A 627 -13.54 -1.06 26.56
C LYS A 627 -12.44 -0.01 26.53
N LEU A 628 -11.62 -0.02 25.48
CA LEU A 628 -10.44 0.84 25.35
C LEU A 628 -10.54 1.71 24.08
N PRO A 629 -10.39 3.04 24.19
CA PRO A 629 -10.38 3.94 23.04
C PRO A 629 -9.02 3.92 22.35
N VAL A 630 -8.97 3.44 21.10
CA VAL A 630 -7.76 3.44 20.26
C VAL A 630 -7.64 4.76 19.51
N LEU A 631 -6.52 5.45 19.68
CA LEU A 631 -6.25 6.73 19.06
C LEU A 631 -5.41 6.60 17.78
N LYS A 632 -5.79 7.36 16.75
CA LYS A 632 -4.99 7.58 15.54
C LYS A 632 -4.03 8.74 15.80
N VAL A 633 -2.73 8.47 15.72
CA VAL A 633 -1.69 9.50 15.89
C VAL A 633 -1.90 10.71 14.98
N GLY A 634 -2.38 10.50 13.74
CA GLY A 634 -2.60 11.57 12.77
C GLY A 634 -3.76 12.52 13.12
N SER A 635 -4.59 12.14 14.09
CA SER A 635 -5.70 12.94 14.65
C SER A 635 -5.32 13.68 15.94
N MET A 636 -4.08 13.49 16.41
CA MET A 636 -3.54 14.11 17.61
C MET A 636 -2.42 15.08 17.27
N LEU A 637 -2.34 16.17 18.02
CA LEU A 637 -1.21 17.09 18.05
C LEU A 637 -0.49 16.91 19.38
N LEU A 638 0.84 16.81 19.37
CA LEU A 638 1.63 16.56 20.57
C LEU A 638 2.26 17.86 21.04
N GLU A 639 1.90 18.33 22.22
CA GLU A 639 2.54 19.49 22.83
C GLU A 639 3.67 19.01 23.75
N THR A 640 4.90 19.34 23.37
CA THR A 640 6.14 18.95 24.08
C THR A 640 6.77 20.17 24.74
N PRO A 641 7.76 20.00 25.63
CA PRO A 641 8.51 21.13 26.18
C PRO A 641 9.21 22.01 25.14
N GLN A 642 9.41 21.50 23.91
CA GLN A 642 10.03 22.23 22.79
C GLN A 642 9.01 22.80 21.79
N GLY A 643 7.72 22.71 22.10
CA GLY A 643 6.63 23.15 21.24
C GLY A 643 5.80 22.00 20.69
N ARG A 644 4.86 22.36 19.80
CA ARG A 644 3.90 21.42 19.21
C ARG A 644 4.51 20.70 18.03
N VAL A 645 4.29 19.40 17.96
CA VAL A 645 4.78 18.54 16.88
C VAL A 645 3.70 17.58 16.43
N ARG A 646 3.66 17.32 15.12
CA ARG A 646 2.83 16.25 14.56
C ARG A 646 3.64 15.00 14.27
N ALA A 647 3.12 13.85 14.68
CA ALA A 647 3.66 12.55 14.30
C ALA A 647 2.80 11.88 13.22
N LYS A 648 3.42 11.41 12.13
CA LYS A 648 2.74 10.63 11.07
C LYS A 648 2.51 9.17 11.47
N LYS A 649 3.33 8.64 12.39
CA LYS A 649 3.30 7.25 12.87
C LYS A 649 3.58 7.24 14.36
N TRP A 650 2.96 6.30 15.08
CA TRP A 650 3.23 6.09 16.50
C TRP A 650 4.71 5.75 16.79
N SER A 651 5.41 5.08 15.88
CA SER A 651 6.85 4.79 16.02
C SER A 651 7.75 6.02 15.99
N ARG A 652 7.23 7.19 15.61
CA ARG A 652 7.97 8.46 15.50
C ARG A 652 7.57 9.48 16.57
N VAL A 653 6.76 9.09 17.55
CA VAL A 653 6.44 9.98 18.68
C VAL A 653 7.67 10.14 19.57
N PRO A 654 7.86 11.30 20.22
CA PRO A 654 9.11 11.63 20.88
C PRO A 654 9.23 11.05 22.31
N PHE A 655 8.42 10.04 22.65
CA PHE A 655 8.37 9.37 23.95
C PHE A 655 8.11 7.86 23.76
N THR A 656 8.34 7.07 24.81
CA THR A 656 8.03 5.62 24.79
C THR A 656 6.60 5.38 25.27
N VAL A 657 5.86 4.53 24.55
CA VAL A 657 4.56 4.01 24.98
C VAL A 657 4.77 2.60 25.53
N PRO A 658 4.41 2.28 26.79
CA PRO A 658 4.52 0.94 27.33
C PRO A 658 3.43 0.00 26.80
N ASP A 659 3.62 -1.31 26.93
CA ASP A 659 2.59 -2.30 26.60
C ASP A 659 1.46 -2.30 27.64
N PHE A 660 0.27 -2.67 27.19
CA PHE A 660 -0.93 -2.74 28.02
C PHE A 660 -0.92 -4.02 28.86
N ASP A 661 -0.99 -3.86 30.19
CA ASP A 661 -1.17 -4.96 31.12
C ASP A 661 -2.66 -5.10 31.48
N TYR A 662 -3.28 -6.18 31.00
CA TYR A 662 -4.68 -6.48 31.28
C TYR A 662 -4.94 -6.81 32.75
N VAL A 663 -4.01 -7.52 33.41
CA VAL A 663 -4.19 -7.94 34.81
C VAL A 663 -4.20 -6.72 35.71
N GLN A 664 -3.21 -5.83 35.51
CA GLN A 664 -3.14 -4.57 36.24
C GLN A 664 -4.38 -3.69 36.02
N CYS A 665 -4.90 -3.65 34.80
CA CYS A 665 -6.11 -2.89 34.48
C CYS A 665 -7.38 -3.49 35.12
N ALA A 666 -7.51 -4.82 35.11
CA ALA A 666 -8.63 -5.52 35.71
C ALA A 666 -8.66 -5.36 37.24
N GLU A 667 -7.49 -5.42 37.90
CA GLU A 667 -7.34 -5.18 39.33
C GLU A 667 -7.72 -3.74 39.72
N GLY A 668 -7.31 -2.74 38.93
CA GLY A 668 -7.69 -1.35 39.14
C GLY A 668 -9.18 -1.06 38.95
N LEU A 669 -9.86 -1.76 38.03
CA LEU A 669 -11.31 -1.67 37.84
C LEU A 669 -12.10 -2.38 38.96
N ALA A 670 -11.59 -3.49 39.49
CA ALA A 670 -12.19 -4.18 40.63
C ALA A 670 -12.12 -3.36 41.93
N GLY A 671 -11.03 -2.60 42.12
CA GLY A 671 -10.87 -1.68 43.26
C GLY A 671 -11.81 -0.46 43.24
N LEU A 672 -12.34 -0.08 42.08
CA LEU A 672 -13.31 1.02 41.92
C LEU A 672 -14.78 0.57 42.04
N SER A 673 -15.03 -0.74 42.21
CA SER A 673 -16.36 -1.32 42.37
C SER A 673 -16.75 -1.55 43.84
N LEU A 674 -15.95 -1.06 44.79
CA LEU A 674 -16.10 -1.31 46.23
C LEU A 674 -16.37 -0.07 47.09
N ASP A 675 -16.77 1.05 46.50
CA ASP A 675 -17.30 2.23 47.22
C ASP A 675 -18.68 2.64 46.70
#